data_AF-A0A9Q0MQI1-F1
#
_entry.id   AF-A0A9Q0MQI1-F1
#
_cell.length_a   1.000
_cell.length_b   1.000
_cell.length_c   1.000
_cell.angle_alpha   90.00
_cell.angle_beta   90.00
_cell.angle_gamma   90.00
#
_symmetry.space_group_name_H-M   'P 1'
#
loop_
_entity.id
_entity.type
_entity.pdbx_description
1 polymer ?
#
loop_
_entity_poly.entity_id
_entity_poly.type
_entity_poly.pdbx_seq_one_letter_code
_entity_poly.pdbx_strand_id
1 'polypeptide(L)'
;MLMKLCLLIVLNSLFANGGNILFLATIKSPSHHFWNNAIVTELAKRGHNITVISLATDKNPPPGVHQILIEETETTNKETAKEIVSSAAPESFWSELLLLQHHAIEHCECTTTTNGFKTLLNYPDDFKVDLVIHDYTGGPCFLPFVHKFKYPPLIGVTTYTNPSFTNQIIGGHQYYGYIPIHALFYDDNMNFWQRFRNFLLYMVEYGYRQKIVIPTVNKIVQERFGAGIPPVEDIEKKTAFVFVNTNPTMDYMAPLPENVIPVAGLHIKDPKPIPKDLKAFIDSSKNGVVLFSLGTNFLSTYMPKSKQQIFLDVFNELPNYNFLWKFETNISSADLPKNVQIHSWLPISDLLVDPKVKAIYFHGGLLTTQETIWRGVPSVIMPFGLDQNQNLIKLKRLGMAEGIDYYHSLNRQNVKDALLKVLEDPSYRKNAEKWSSLFRDQKEKPLDRAVWWIEWTLRNPNCSHLTSPVHRLGFIAANAYDIIAAVLVGITVFLFMFVKIVCACRSGRQGERPVNLTSGGFQGPIDGGYNSLTDAGTTTLYSLTSKWSEPYFDAMIQKNVTALVGKSAYLSCKVRNLGNKTVSWIRHRDVHILTVGSYTYTSDQRFQATYHKDTDDWTLQIKWAQKRDAGMYECQISTVPIRSFFVNLNVVVPTAAILGSPDLHVDKGSTINLTCAVKYSPEPPAYIFWYHHDEVISYDSTRGGVSVITEKGDVTTSYLLIQNADLADSGKYSCSPSNADVASMDMSLVRIKLKAEKDENVGQTTLDCGTPAQSCRLNVINMELDQ
;
A
#
# COMPACT_ATOMS: atom_id res chain seq x y z
N MET A 1 33.80 16.79 47.66
CA MET A 1 33.61 15.82 46.55
C MET A 1 32.49 14.84 46.84
N LEU A 2 32.59 14.02 47.90
CA LEU A 2 31.54 13.06 48.33
C LEU A 2 30.11 13.62 48.30
N MET A 3 29.86 14.81 48.85
CA MET A 3 28.50 15.38 48.88
C MET A 3 27.91 15.64 47.48
N LYS A 4 28.73 15.97 46.47
CA LYS A 4 28.26 16.06 45.06
C LYS A 4 28.00 14.68 44.45
N LEU A 5 28.79 13.67 44.83
CA LEU A 5 28.59 12.30 44.40
C LEU A 5 27.29 11.72 44.99
N CYS A 6 27.03 11.93 46.29
CA CYS A 6 25.76 11.58 46.93
C CYS A 6 24.58 12.34 46.31
N LEU A 7 24.71 13.64 46.02
CA LEU A 7 23.64 14.38 45.34
C LEU A 7 23.36 13.84 43.94
N LEU A 8 24.40 13.48 43.17
CA LEU A 8 24.26 12.84 41.86
C LEU A 8 23.64 11.44 41.96
N ILE A 9 23.99 10.64 42.97
CA ILE A 9 23.39 9.32 43.20
C ILE A 9 21.91 9.47 43.60
N VAL A 10 21.58 10.40 44.51
CA VAL A 10 20.21 10.68 44.93
C VAL A 10 19.36 11.21 43.78
N LEU A 11 19.90 12.15 42.97
CA LEU A 11 19.22 12.64 41.76
C LEU A 11 19.01 11.51 40.74
N ASN A 12 20.03 10.69 40.44
CA ASN A 12 19.84 9.53 39.54
C ASN A 12 18.82 8.53 40.09
N SER A 13 18.78 8.27 41.41
CA SER A 13 17.76 7.40 42.01
C SER A 13 16.35 8.00 42.00
N LEU A 14 16.21 9.33 41.97
CA LEU A 14 14.94 10.02 41.80
C LEU A 14 14.45 10.03 40.33
N PHE A 15 15.34 9.79 39.37
CA PHE A 15 14.99 9.66 37.94
C PHE A 15 14.91 8.20 37.45
N ALA A 16 15.38 7.22 38.22
CA ALA A 16 15.33 5.79 37.91
C ALA A 16 13.96 5.17 38.22
N ASN A 17 12.90 5.68 37.59
CA ASN A 17 11.51 5.23 37.83
C ASN A 17 11.14 4.02 36.94
N GLY A 18 11.82 2.89 37.18
CA GLY A 18 11.64 1.64 36.43
C GLY A 18 10.34 0.91 36.81
N GLY A 19 9.41 0.80 35.87
CA GLY A 19 8.20 -0.03 36.02
C GLY A 19 8.47 -1.54 35.93
N ASN A 20 7.63 -2.35 36.59
CA ASN A 20 7.64 -3.81 36.53
C ASN A 20 6.75 -4.31 35.39
N ILE A 21 7.36 -4.89 34.36
CA ILE A 21 6.68 -5.29 33.12
C ILE A 21 6.60 -6.81 33.04
N LEU A 22 5.40 -7.36 32.81
CA LEU A 22 5.20 -8.77 32.52
C LEU A 22 5.07 -8.96 31.00
N PHE A 23 6.00 -9.69 30.39
CA PHE A 23 6.01 -10.00 28.96
C PHE A 23 5.59 -11.46 28.73
N LEU A 24 4.45 -11.65 28.09
CA LEU A 24 3.85 -12.94 27.76
C LEU A 24 4.20 -13.32 26.31
N ALA A 25 5.27 -14.09 26.10
CA ALA A 25 5.80 -14.47 24.78
C ALA A 25 5.58 -15.97 24.49
N THR A 26 4.33 -16.32 24.17
CA THR A 26 3.84 -17.71 24.08
C THR A 26 4.08 -18.43 22.75
N ILE A 27 4.76 -17.80 21.77
CA ILE A 27 5.06 -18.43 20.47
C ILE A 27 6.38 -19.18 20.48
N LYS A 28 6.34 -20.47 20.09
CA LYS A 28 7.52 -21.34 19.95
C LYS A 28 8.24 -21.10 18.61
N SER A 29 8.81 -19.91 18.41
CA SER A 29 9.66 -19.62 17.25
C SER A 29 10.85 -18.70 17.57
N PRO A 30 12.08 -19.02 17.09
CA PRO A 30 13.24 -18.15 17.26
C PRO A 30 13.06 -16.73 16.69
N SER A 31 12.26 -16.55 15.63
CA SER A 31 11.95 -15.22 15.08
C SER A 31 11.20 -14.35 16.10
N HIS A 32 10.15 -14.88 16.72
CA HIS A 32 9.42 -14.20 17.79
C HIS A 32 10.32 -13.91 18.99
N HIS A 33 11.20 -14.85 19.37
CA HIS A 33 12.19 -14.61 20.44
C HIS A 33 13.10 -13.43 20.10
N PHE A 34 13.74 -13.40 18.92
CA PHE A 34 14.66 -12.31 18.56
C PHE A 34 13.97 -10.95 18.44
N TRP A 35 12.75 -10.90 17.93
CA TRP A 35 11.98 -9.66 17.77
C TRP A 35 11.48 -9.14 19.12
N ASN A 36 10.84 -9.99 19.94
CA ASN A 36 10.39 -9.61 21.29
C ASN A 36 11.56 -9.22 22.19
N ASN A 37 12.69 -9.94 22.10
CA ASN A 37 13.88 -9.65 22.90
C ASN A 37 14.58 -8.33 22.51
N ALA A 38 14.36 -7.79 21.31
CA ALA A 38 14.82 -6.43 21.00
C ALA A 38 14.14 -5.38 21.90
N ILE A 39 12.83 -5.55 22.16
CA ILE A 39 12.05 -4.71 23.08
C ILE A 39 12.50 -4.95 24.53
N VAL A 40 12.54 -6.21 24.98
CA VAL A 40 12.96 -6.58 26.35
C VAL A 40 14.35 -6.02 26.67
N THR A 41 15.32 -6.24 25.79
CA THR A 41 16.70 -5.78 26.00
C THR A 41 16.79 -4.25 26.11
N GLU A 42 16.02 -3.50 25.31
CA GLU A 42 16.07 -2.04 25.34
C GLU A 42 15.36 -1.44 26.57
N LEU A 43 14.23 -2.02 26.98
CA LEU A 43 13.57 -1.64 28.23
C LEU A 43 14.45 -1.93 29.46
N ALA A 44 15.14 -3.07 29.50
CA ALA A 44 16.03 -3.42 30.60
C ALA A 44 17.20 -2.44 30.75
N LYS A 45 17.83 -2.02 29.63
CA LYS A 45 18.86 -0.97 29.64
C LYS A 45 18.35 0.37 30.20
N ARG A 46 17.06 0.65 30.04
CA ARG A 46 16.40 1.87 30.54
C ARG A 46 15.96 1.76 32.01
N GLY A 47 16.28 0.66 32.67
CA GLY A 47 16.04 0.45 34.11
C GLY A 47 14.69 -0.18 34.44
N HIS A 48 13.94 -0.67 33.45
CA HIS A 48 12.71 -1.44 33.71
C HIS A 48 13.05 -2.84 34.23
N ASN A 49 12.24 -3.31 35.18
CA ASN A 49 12.28 -4.69 35.65
C ASN A 49 11.30 -5.51 34.82
N ILE A 50 11.73 -6.61 34.21
CA ILE A 50 10.96 -7.34 33.20
C ILE A 50 10.90 -8.82 33.54
N THR A 51 9.71 -9.33 33.85
CA THR A 51 9.44 -10.76 33.92
C THR A 51 8.97 -11.23 32.55
N VAL A 52 9.78 -12.03 31.85
CA VAL A 52 9.45 -12.62 30.55
C VAL A 52 9.11 -14.08 30.74
N ILE A 53 7.92 -14.50 30.32
CA ILE A 53 7.56 -15.93 30.20
C ILE A 53 7.59 -16.33 28.72
N SER A 54 8.45 -17.29 28.38
CA SER A 54 8.81 -17.60 26.99
C SER A 54 9.25 -19.06 26.80
N LEU A 55 9.10 -19.56 25.57
CA LEU A 55 9.57 -20.90 25.13
C LEU A 55 11.07 -20.96 24.80
N ALA A 56 11.79 -19.85 24.97
CA ALA A 56 13.22 -19.73 24.76
C ALA A 56 13.80 -18.77 25.81
N THR A 57 15.02 -19.05 26.28
CA THR A 57 15.74 -18.22 27.24
C THR A 57 17.15 -17.88 26.76
N ASP A 58 17.56 -16.64 26.99
CA ASP A 58 18.93 -16.21 26.77
C ASP A 58 19.82 -16.72 27.90
N LYS A 59 21.02 -17.21 27.54
CA LYS A 59 22.02 -17.68 28.52
C LYS A 59 22.53 -16.57 29.44
N ASN A 60 22.64 -15.35 28.90
CA ASN A 60 23.16 -14.16 29.58
C ASN A 60 22.16 -13.00 29.38
N PRO A 61 21.02 -12.99 30.10
CA PRO A 61 20.04 -11.91 29.97
C PRO A 61 20.61 -10.57 30.49
N PRO A 62 20.09 -9.43 30.01
CA PRO A 62 20.40 -8.12 30.59
C PRO A 62 20.02 -8.05 32.09
N PRO A 63 20.72 -7.23 32.90
CA PRO A 63 20.29 -6.94 34.27
C PRO A 63 18.84 -6.43 34.29
N GLY A 64 18.04 -6.88 35.26
CA GLY A 64 16.61 -6.55 35.36
C GLY A 64 15.68 -7.42 34.51
N VAL A 65 16.18 -8.45 33.80
CA VAL A 65 15.35 -9.41 33.06
C VAL A 65 15.26 -10.75 33.81
N HIS A 66 14.08 -11.05 34.33
CA HIS A 66 13.73 -12.34 34.94
C HIS A 66 13.05 -13.23 33.90
N GLN A 67 13.65 -14.37 33.56
CA GLN A 67 13.12 -15.29 32.55
C GLN A 67 12.42 -16.49 33.21
N ILE A 68 11.20 -16.79 32.78
CA ILE A 68 10.45 -18.00 33.12
C ILE A 68 10.35 -18.84 31.85
N LEU A 69 11.04 -19.99 31.84
CA LEU A 69 10.97 -20.93 30.73
C LEU A 69 9.64 -21.69 30.75
N ILE A 70 8.87 -21.60 29.66
CA ILE A 70 7.84 -22.57 29.32
C ILE A 70 8.58 -23.79 28.73
N GLU A 71 8.59 -24.92 29.44
CA GLU A 71 9.32 -26.11 29.00
C GLU A 71 8.80 -26.68 27.66
N GLU A 72 9.67 -27.33 26.88
CA GLU A 72 9.25 -28.06 25.68
C GLU A 72 8.37 -29.26 26.08
N THR A 73 7.06 -29.14 25.90
CA THR A 73 6.18 -30.28 25.67
C THR A 73 6.48 -30.88 24.29
N GLU A 74 6.17 -32.16 24.11
CA GLU A 74 6.64 -32.98 22.97
C GLU A 74 6.39 -32.38 21.58
N THR A 75 7.48 -32.21 20.83
CA THR A 75 7.61 -32.53 19.39
C THR A 75 6.42 -32.29 18.43
N THR A 76 5.89 -31.07 18.38
CA THR A 76 4.98 -30.63 17.29
C THR A 76 5.71 -29.78 16.24
N ASN A 77 6.14 -28.56 16.57
CA ASN A 77 6.59 -27.58 15.55
C ASN A 77 7.82 -27.99 14.73
N LYS A 78 8.74 -28.82 15.25
CA LYS A 78 9.92 -29.28 14.49
C LYS A 78 9.53 -30.40 13.53
N GLU A 79 8.58 -31.23 13.94
CA GLU A 79 8.04 -32.37 13.24
C GLU A 79 7.15 -31.91 12.08
N THR A 80 6.23 -30.98 12.31
CA THR A 80 5.45 -30.29 11.26
C THR A 80 6.36 -29.60 10.26
N ALA A 81 7.35 -28.81 10.71
CA ALA A 81 8.28 -28.15 9.79
C ALA A 81 9.13 -29.14 8.98
N LYS A 82 9.53 -30.27 9.58
CA LYS A 82 10.22 -31.37 8.89
C LYS A 82 9.31 -32.04 7.86
N GLU A 83 8.04 -32.28 8.18
CA GLU A 83 7.05 -32.83 7.25
C GLU A 83 6.85 -31.92 6.05
N ILE A 84 6.59 -30.62 6.28
CA ILE A 84 6.40 -29.61 5.22
C ILE A 84 7.59 -29.57 4.24
N VAL A 85 8.84 -29.57 4.74
CA VAL A 85 10.04 -29.53 3.88
C VAL A 85 10.31 -30.89 3.22
N SER A 86 10.13 -32.00 3.92
CA SER A 86 10.40 -33.33 3.34
C SER A 86 9.32 -33.83 2.38
N SER A 87 8.11 -33.25 2.45
CA SER A 87 6.97 -33.59 1.60
C SER A 87 7.19 -33.31 0.11
N ALA A 88 6.50 -34.12 -0.71
CA ALA A 88 6.41 -33.94 -2.16
C ALA A 88 5.29 -32.95 -2.56
N ALA A 89 4.37 -32.59 -1.66
CA ALA A 89 3.23 -31.72 -1.90
C ALA A 89 3.07 -30.69 -0.76
N PRO A 90 2.49 -29.50 -1.03
CA PRO A 90 2.16 -28.54 0.02
C PRO A 90 1.07 -29.09 0.94
N GLU A 91 0.90 -28.47 2.11
CA GLU A 91 -0.25 -28.73 2.97
C GLU A 91 -1.59 -28.39 2.30
N SER A 92 -2.68 -28.87 2.90
CA SER A 92 -4.02 -28.47 2.44
C SER A 92 -4.24 -26.97 2.62
N PHE A 93 -4.88 -26.34 1.64
CA PHE A 93 -5.23 -24.91 1.71
C PHE A 93 -6.02 -24.54 2.98
N TRP A 94 -6.85 -25.46 3.51
CA TRP A 94 -7.61 -25.24 4.74
C TRP A 94 -6.74 -25.32 5.99
N SER A 95 -5.70 -26.17 5.98
CA SER A 95 -4.66 -26.21 7.03
C SER A 95 -3.95 -24.86 7.08
N GLU A 96 -3.42 -24.38 5.95
CA GLU A 96 -2.70 -23.08 5.88
C GLU A 96 -3.57 -21.89 6.30
N LEU A 97 -4.83 -21.85 5.86
CA LEU A 97 -5.78 -20.78 6.22
C LEU A 97 -6.04 -20.70 7.72
N LEU A 98 -6.19 -21.85 8.38
CA LEU A 98 -6.58 -21.93 9.80
C LEU A 98 -5.40 -22.18 10.75
N LEU A 99 -4.17 -22.26 10.23
CA LEU A 99 -2.98 -22.69 10.96
C LEU A 99 -2.73 -21.90 12.25
N LEU A 100 -2.76 -20.56 12.18
CA LEU A 100 -2.61 -19.69 13.36
C LEU A 100 -3.75 -19.89 14.39
N GLN A 101 -4.97 -20.13 13.91
CA GLN A 101 -6.15 -20.32 14.74
C GLN A 101 -6.15 -21.69 15.43
N HIS A 102 -5.63 -22.73 14.77
CA HIS A 102 -5.45 -24.06 15.34
C HIS A 102 -4.32 -24.08 16.36
N HIS A 103 -3.15 -23.53 16.00
CA HIS A 103 -2.01 -23.38 16.91
C HIS A 103 -2.35 -22.56 18.16
N ALA A 104 -3.30 -21.62 18.12
CA ALA A 104 -3.76 -20.91 19.33
C ALA A 104 -4.43 -21.84 20.35
N ILE A 105 -5.10 -22.91 19.90
CA ILE A 105 -5.68 -23.95 20.77
C ILE A 105 -4.55 -24.86 21.29
N GLU A 106 -3.74 -25.41 20.39
CA GLU A 106 -2.64 -26.33 20.75
C GLU A 106 -1.64 -25.69 21.71
N HIS A 107 -1.20 -24.45 21.45
CA HIS A 107 -0.35 -23.70 22.38
C HIS A 107 -1.03 -23.55 23.74
N CYS A 108 -2.34 -23.32 23.79
CA CYS A 108 -3.05 -23.20 25.06
C CYS A 108 -3.08 -24.52 25.85
N GLU A 109 -3.37 -25.64 25.18
CA GLU A 109 -3.37 -26.97 25.80
C GLU A 109 -1.98 -27.36 26.30
N CYS A 110 -0.95 -27.19 25.48
CA CYS A 110 0.43 -27.54 25.83
C CYS A 110 1.00 -26.61 26.92
N THR A 111 1.01 -25.29 26.69
CA THR A 111 1.77 -24.37 27.55
C THR A 111 1.19 -24.25 28.95
N THR A 112 -0.12 -24.43 29.14
CA THR A 112 -0.77 -24.38 30.46
C THR A 112 -0.49 -25.60 31.36
N THR A 113 0.21 -26.64 30.85
CA THR A 113 0.63 -27.79 31.66
C THR A 113 2.06 -27.67 32.22
N THR A 114 2.84 -26.71 31.69
CA THR A 114 4.27 -26.52 31.98
C THR A 114 4.54 -26.03 33.41
N ASN A 115 5.77 -26.19 33.90
CA ASN A 115 6.12 -25.63 35.20
C ASN A 115 6.42 -24.13 35.10
N GLY A 116 6.82 -23.62 33.91
CA GLY A 116 6.84 -22.18 33.63
C GLY A 116 5.48 -21.52 33.88
N PHE A 117 4.40 -22.10 33.34
CA PHE A 117 3.03 -21.65 33.61
C PHE A 117 2.69 -21.69 35.10
N LYS A 118 2.92 -22.83 35.77
CA LYS A 118 2.66 -22.98 37.21
C LYS A 118 3.48 -22.00 38.06
N THR A 119 4.70 -21.68 37.64
CA THR A 119 5.58 -20.71 38.31
C THR A 119 4.93 -19.34 38.31
N LEU A 120 4.45 -18.85 37.16
CA LEU A 120 3.77 -17.56 37.07
C LEU A 120 2.38 -17.58 37.76
N LEU A 121 1.67 -18.71 37.73
CA LEU A 121 0.40 -18.89 38.45
C LEU A 121 0.59 -18.80 39.98
N ASN A 122 1.72 -19.31 40.49
CA ASN A 122 2.10 -19.29 41.89
C ASN A 122 2.76 -17.97 42.36
N TYR A 123 2.88 -16.95 41.51
CA TYR A 123 3.30 -15.62 41.97
C TYR A 123 2.30 -15.06 42.99
N PRO A 124 2.75 -14.29 44.00
CA PRO A 124 1.85 -13.68 45.00
C PRO A 124 0.76 -12.81 44.36
N ASP A 125 -0.45 -12.83 44.91
CA ASP A 125 -1.58 -12.03 44.39
C ASP A 125 -1.46 -10.53 44.70
N ASP A 126 -0.46 -10.12 45.48
CA ASP A 126 -0.03 -8.75 45.70
C ASP A 126 1.22 -8.35 44.89
N PHE A 127 1.77 -9.26 44.06
CA PHE A 127 2.88 -8.95 43.16
C PHE A 127 2.47 -7.85 42.17
N LYS A 128 3.18 -6.72 42.22
CA LYS A 128 2.86 -5.51 41.45
C LYS A 128 3.39 -5.63 40.02
N VAL A 129 2.49 -5.80 39.06
CA VAL A 129 2.74 -5.61 37.63
C VAL A 129 2.25 -4.22 37.24
N ASP A 130 3.12 -3.42 36.60
CA ASP A 130 2.82 -2.07 36.14
C ASP A 130 2.35 -2.02 34.67
N LEU A 131 2.67 -3.05 33.89
CA LEU A 131 2.28 -3.21 32.49
C LEU A 131 2.34 -4.69 32.07
N VAL A 132 1.38 -5.15 31.27
CA VAL A 132 1.45 -6.45 30.56
C VAL A 132 1.64 -6.22 29.07
N ILE A 133 2.65 -6.89 28.50
CA ILE A 133 2.91 -6.97 27.05
C ILE A 133 2.61 -8.39 26.61
N HIS A 134 1.75 -8.58 25.60
CA HIS A 134 1.30 -9.90 25.15
C HIS A 134 1.59 -10.14 23.67
N ASP A 135 2.31 -11.21 23.33
CA ASP A 135 2.44 -11.69 21.94
C ASP A 135 1.14 -12.36 21.51
N TYR A 136 0.21 -11.54 21.01
CA TYR A 136 -1.16 -11.96 20.71
C TYR A 136 -1.26 -12.91 19.52
N THR A 137 -0.15 -13.18 18.82
CA THR A 137 -0.07 -14.18 17.75
C THR A 137 -0.39 -15.58 18.28
N GLY A 138 -0.09 -15.89 19.54
CA GLY A 138 -0.35 -17.19 20.17
C GLY A 138 -1.77 -17.39 20.69
N GLY A 139 -2.66 -16.42 20.48
CA GLY A 139 -4.00 -16.40 21.06
C GLY A 139 -4.03 -16.03 22.55
N PRO A 140 -5.22 -15.85 23.13
CA PRO A 140 -5.37 -15.14 24.41
C PRO A 140 -5.21 -16.01 25.68
N CYS A 141 -4.65 -17.21 25.56
CA CYS A 141 -4.62 -18.20 26.65
C CYS A 141 -3.96 -17.71 27.95
N PHE A 142 -2.98 -16.81 27.85
CA PHE A 142 -2.25 -16.26 29.00
C PHE A 142 -2.83 -14.91 29.50
N LEU A 143 -3.85 -14.36 28.84
CA LEU A 143 -4.50 -13.12 29.31
C LEU A 143 -5.17 -13.19 30.70
N PRO A 144 -5.58 -14.36 31.26
CA PRO A 144 -6.02 -14.42 32.66
C PRO A 144 -4.98 -13.94 33.68
N PHE A 145 -3.69 -13.90 33.35
CA PHE A 145 -2.69 -13.24 34.20
C PHE A 145 -2.95 -11.73 34.39
N VAL A 146 -3.57 -11.06 33.41
CA VAL A 146 -4.04 -9.66 33.54
C VAL A 146 -5.11 -9.56 34.63
N HIS A 147 -6.00 -10.56 34.75
CA HIS A 147 -6.98 -10.62 35.83
C HIS A 147 -6.32 -10.92 37.18
N LYS A 148 -5.43 -11.93 37.26
CA LYS A 148 -4.67 -12.27 38.50
C LYS A 148 -3.93 -11.07 39.08
N PHE A 149 -3.24 -10.29 38.25
CA PHE A 149 -2.49 -9.11 38.67
C PHE A 149 -3.33 -7.82 38.74
N LYS A 150 -4.67 -7.93 38.84
CA LYS A 150 -5.62 -6.83 39.11
C LYS A 150 -5.72 -5.76 38.01
N TYR A 151 -5.67 -6.19 36.75
CA TYR A 151 -5.81 -5.38 35.54
C TYR A 151 -4.78 -4.23 35.41
N PRO A 152 -3.48 -4.55 35.34
CA PRO A 152 -2.51 -3.61 34.78
C PRO A 152 -2.89 -3.25 33.34
N PRO A 153 -2.38 -2.13 32.79
CA PRO A 153 -2.50 -1.82 31.37
C PRO A 153 -2.02 -3.00 30.52
N LEU A 154 -2.74 -3.27 29.42
CA LEU A 154 -2.45 -4.35 28.49
C LEU A 154 -2.13 -3.77 27.12
N ILE A 155 -0.99 -4.16 26.55
CA ILE A 155 -0.63 -3.85 25.16
C ILE A 155 -0.27 -5.15 24.42
N GLY A 156 -0.56 -5.19 23.13
CA GLY A 156 -0.22 -6.35 22.30
C GLY A 156 1.03 -6.12 21.45
N VAL A 157 1.75 -7.19 21.15
CA VAL A 157 2.79 -7.24 20.11
C VAL A 157 2.50 -8.40 19.15
N THR A 158 2.91 -8.27 17.90
CA THR A 158 2.99 -9.41 16.99
C THR A 158 4.22 -9.30 16.12
N THR A 159 4.92 -10.42 15.95
CA THR A 159 5.99 -10.55 14.94
C THR A 159 5.40 -10.87 13.55
N TYR A 160 4.12 -11.26 13.44
CA TYR A 160 3.48 -11.76 12.22
C TYR A 160 2.74 -10.66 11.44
N THR A 161 3.48 -9.75 10.77
CA THR A 161 2.90 -8.62 10.00
C THR A 161 1.80 -7.86 10.78
N ASN A 162 0.57 -7.81 10.27
CA ASN A 162 -0.64 -7.42 10.99
C ASN A 162 -1.71 -8.51 10.77
N PRO A 163 -1.97 -9.39 11.74
CA PRO A 163 -2.97 -10.46 11.62
C PRO A 163 -4.39 -9.95 11.36
N SER A 164 -5.19 -10.74 10.63
CA SER A 164 -6.61 -10.45 10.37
C SER A 164 -7.45 -10.25 11.64
N PHE A 165 -7.09 -10.97 12.72
CA PHE A 165 -7.78 -10.92 14.00
C PHE A 165 -7.36 -9.74 14.89
N THR A 166 -6.36 -8.94 14.52
CA THR A 166 -6.00 -7.69 15.23
C THR A 166 -7.23 -6.80 15.45
N ASN A 167 -8.07 -6.63 14.42
CA ASN A 167 -9.29 -5.82 14.48
C ASN A 167 -10.33 -6.34 15.48
N GLN A 168 -10.24 -7.60 15.91
CA GLN A 168 -11.10 -8.19 16.95
C GLN A 168 -10.60 -7.84 18.36
N ILE A 169 -9.30 -7.55 18.50
CA ILE A 169 -8.61 -7.27 19.76
C ILE A 169 -8.65 -5.76 20.09
N ILE A 170 -8.35 -4.89 19.12
CA ILE A 170 -8.27 -3.42 19.30
C ILE A 170 -9.41 -2.61 18.64
N GLY A 171 -10.26 -3.29 17.87
CA GLY A 171 -11.42 -2.71 17.19
C GLY A 171 -11.06 -1.92 15.93
N GLY A 172 -11.35 -2.46 14.75
CA GLY A 172 -11.12 -1.79 13.47
C GLY A 172 -11.88 -2.43 12.31
N HIS A 173 -11.68 -1.90 11.10
CA HIS A 173 -12.30 -2.40 9.87
C HIS A 173 -11.32 -3.21 9.04
N GLN A 174 -11.79 -4.32 8.48
CA GLN A 174 -11.01 -5.13 7.55
C GLN A 174 -11.25 -4.68 6.11
N TYR A 175 -10.19 -4.68 5.30
CA TYR A 175 -10.20 -4.12 3.94
C TYR A 175 -10.13 -5.22 2.87
N TYR A 176 -11.14 -6.09 2.88
CA TYR A 176 -11.25 -7.29 2.04
C TYR A 176 -11.10 -7.05 0.53
N GLY A 177 -11.32 -5.82 0.07
CA GLY A 177 -11.25 -5.45 -1.34
C GLY A 177 -9.84 -5.34 -1.92
N TYR A 178 -8.81 -5.19 -1.08
CA TYR A 178 -7.42 -5.00 -1.54
C TYR A 178 -6.35 -5.56 -0.58
N ILE A 179 -6.70 -6.01 0.64
CA ILE A 179 -5.78 -6.77 1.49
C ILE A 179 -6.06 -8.27 1.31
N PRO A 180 -5.20 -9.04 0.62
CA PRO A 180 -5.35 -10.48 0.54
C PRO A 180 -5.15 -11.14 1.91
N ILE A 181 -5.92 -12.18 2.21
CA ILE A 181 -5.68 -13.05 3.38
C ILE A 181 -4.39 -13.86 3.17
N HIS A 182 -3.68 -14.18 4.25
CA HIS A 182 -2.31 -14.70 4.20
C HIS A 182 -2.12 -15.96 3.35
N ALA A 183 -3.12 -16.87 3.36
CA ALA A 183 -3.11 -18.14 2.63
C ALA A 183 -3.41 -18.01 1.12
N LEU A 184 -3.51 -16.81 0.55
CA LEU A 184 -3.72 -16.59 -0.88
C LEU A 184 -2.45 -16.10 -1.58
N PHE A 185 -2.28 -16.52 -2.84
CA PHE A 185 -1.25 -16.01 -3.75
C PHE A 185 -1.74 -14.79 -4.55
N TYR A 186 -2.37 -13.83 -3.87
CA TYR A 186 -2.90 -12.59 -4.47
C TYR A 186 -2.10 -11.37 -4.01
N ASP A 187 -2.08 -10.32 -4.83
CA ASP A 187 -1.61 -8.98 -4.48
C ASP A 187 -2.80 -8.04 -4.16
N ASP A 188 -2.57 -6.73 -4.12
CA ASP A 188 -3.61 -5.71 -3.92
C ASP A 188 -4.44 -5.38 -5.18
N ASN A 189 -4.11 -5.94 -6.34
CA ASN A 189 -4.81 -5.75 -7.61
C ASN A 189 -5.79 -6.90 -7.93
N MET A 190 -6.64 -7.23 -6.95
CA MET A 190 -7.60 -8.33 -7.07
C MET A 190 -8.81 -7.98 -7.97
N ASN A 191 -9.10 -8.85 -8.95
CA ASN A 191 -10.34 -8.79 -9.72
C ASN A 191 -11.58 -9.11 -8.85
N PHE A 192 -12.80 -8.96 -9.40
CA PHE A 192 -14.04 -9.19 -8.65
C PHE A 192 -14.10 -10.57 -7.97
N TRP A 193 -13.75 -11.65 -8.67
CA TRP A 193 -13.82 -13.01 -8.13
C TRP A 193 -12.74 -13.28 -7.09
N GLN A 194 -11.54 -12.72 -7.26
CA GLN A 194 -10.49 -12.77 -6.26
C GLN A 194 -10.92 -12.05 -4.97
N ARG A 195 -11.50 -10.84 -5.08
CA ARG A 195 -12.04 -10.10 -3.92
C ARG A 195 -13.20 -10.83 -3.25
N PHE A 196 -14.09 -11.46 -4.01
CA PHE A 196 -15.20 -12.25 -3.47
C PHE A 196 -14.70 -13.49 -2.70
N ARG A 197 -13.76 -14.25 -3.27
CA ARG A 197 -13.10 -15.37 -2.58
C ARG A 197 -12.37 -14.88 -1.32
N ASN A 198 -11.62 -13.79 -1.42
CA ASN A 198 -10.89 -13.20 -0.30
C ASN A 198 -11.84 -12.85 0.85
N PHE A 199 -12.91 -12.12 0.57
CA PHE A 199 -13.96 -11.78 1.53
C PHE A 199 -14.52 -13.04 2.24
N LEU A 200 -14.91 -14.07 1.49
CA LEU A 200 -15.43 -15.31 2.07
C LEU A 200 -14.43 -15.99 3.01
N LEU A 201 -13.14 -16.00 2.68
CA LEU A 201 -12.10 -16.62 3.50
C LEU A 201 -11.86 -15.86 4.81
N TYR A 202 -11.90 -14.53 4.78
CA TYR A 202 -11.93 -13.73 6.01
C TYR A 202 -13.17 -14.00 6.87
N MET A 203 -14.34 -14.24 6.28
CA MET A 203 -15.54 -14.63 7.03
C MET A 203 -15.39 -16.02 7.66
N VAL A 204 -14.76 -16.98 6.95
CA VAL A 204 -14.46 -18.32 7.47
C VAL A 204 -13.48 -18.24 8.64
N GLU A 205 -12.37 -17.51 8.52
CA GLU A 205 -11.40 -17.36 9.61
C GLU A 205 -12.03 -16.67 10.84
N TYR A 206 -12.77 -15.58 10.62
CA TYR A 206 -13.51 -14.89 11.68
C TYR A 206 -14.51 -15.83 12.37
N GLY A 207 -15.30 -16.57 11.59
CA GLY A 207 -16.27 -17.54 12.11
C GLY A 207 -15.60 -18.65 12.91
N TYR A 208 -14.50 -19.21 12.41
CA TYR A 208 -13.73 -20.25 13.08
C TYR A 208 -13.17 -19.74 14.42
N ARG A 209 -12.56 -18.56 14.44
CA ARG A 209 -12.05 -17.95 15.69
C ARG A 209 -13.15 -17.74 16.72
N GLN A 210 -14.28 -17.16 16.31
CA GLN A 210 -15.38 -16.78 17.20
C GLN A 210 -16.26 -17.96 17.66
N LYS A 211 -16.33 -19.05 16.89
CA LYS A 211 -17.20 -20.21 17.19
C LYS A 211 -16.47 -21.45 17.66
N ILE A 212 -15.17 -21.60 17.35
CA ILE A 212 -14.36 -22.76 17.72
C ILE A 212 -13.25 -22.35 18.68
N VAL A 213 -12.36 -21.43 18.27
CA VAL A 213 -11.13 -21.11 19.03
C VAL A 213 -11.45 -20.49 20.39
N ILE A 214 -12.16 -19.35 20.42
CA ILE A 214 -12.44 -18.61 21.66
C ILE A 214 -13.21 -19.47 22.68
N PRO A 215 -14.29 -20.19 22.33
CA PRO A 215 -14.96 -21.11 23.26
C PRO A 215 -14.04 -22.23 23.79
N THR A 216 -13.16 -22.79 22.94
CA THR A 216 -12.24 -23.86 23.34
C THR A 216 -11.15 -23.34 24.28
N VAL A 217 -10.53 -22.20 23.96
CA VAL A 217 -9.55 -21.52 24.83
C VAL A 217 -10.18 -21.13 26.17
N ASN A 218 -11.41 -20.61 26.17
CA ASN A 218 -12.14 -20.34 27.42
C ASN A 218 -12.32 -21.59 28.28
N LYS A 219 -12.69 -22.73 27.68
CA LYS A 219 -12.82 -24.00 28.41
C LYS A 219 -11.49 -24.40 29.06
N ILE A 220 -10.39 -24.40 28.30
CA ILE A 220 -9.04 -24.71 28.81
C ILE A 220 -8.67 -23.75 29.94
N VAL A 221 -8.92 -22.45 29.78
CA VAL A 221 -8.64 -21.43 30.80
C VAL A 221 -9.40 -21.68 32.10
N GLN A 222 -10.71 -21.98 32.07
CA GLN A 222 -11.47 -22.30 33.28
C GLN A 222 -10.93 -23.56 33.99
N GLU A 223 -10.52 -24.58 33.22
CA GLU A 223 -9.93 -25.80 33.79
C GLU A 223 -8.54 -25.59 34.41
N ARG A 224 -7.73 -24.63 33.90
CA ARG A 224 -6.31 -24.47 34.28
C ARG A 224 -6.07 -23.35 35.29
N PHE A 225 -6.83 -22.26 35.22
CA PHE A 225 -6.76 -21.14 36.16
C PHE A 225 -7.81 -21.23 37.28
N GLY A 226 -8.86 -22.05 37.11
CA GLY A 226 -9.95 -22.21 38.06
C GLY A 226 -11.17 -21.34 37.76
N ALA A 227 -12.21 -21.48 38.59
CA ALA A 227 -13.48 -20.78 38.43
C ALA A 227 -13.38 -19.28 38.76
N GLY A 228 -14.17 -18.47 38.05
CA GLY A 228 -14.27 -17.02 38.28
C GLY A 228 -13.41 -16.16 37.33
N ILE A 229 -12.60 -16.79 36.49
CA ILE A 229 -11.86 -16.10 35.42
C ILE A 229 -12.84 -15.54 34.38
N PRO A 230 -12.73 -14.26 33.96
CA PRO A 230 -13.55 -13.72 32.88
C PRO A 230 -13.30 -14.39 31.53
N PRO A 231 -14.24 -14.33 30.58
CA PRO A 231 -14.01 -14.75 29.20
C PRO A 231 -12.78 -14.04 28.60
N VAL A 232 -11.90 -14.80 27.94
CA VAL A 232 -10.62 -14.27 27.43
C VAL A 232 -10.81 -13.14 26.42
N GLU A 233 -11.89 -13.16 25.64
CA GLU A 233 -12.27 -12.12 24.70
C GLU A 233 -12.63 -10.78 25.38
N ASP A 234 -13.09 -10.80 26.64
CA ASP A 234 -13.35 -9.59 27.43
C ASP A 234 -12.07 -9.03 28.07
N ILE A 235 -11.02 -9.83 28.15
CA ILE A 235 -9.66 -9.38 28.48
C ILE A 235 -8.95 -8.86 27.22
N GLU A 236 -9.12 -9.52 26.05
CA GLU A 236 -8.57 -9.04 24.77
C GLU A 236 -9.02 -7.60 24.46
N LYS A 237 -10.31 -7.30 24.62
CA LYS A 237 -10.90 -5.96 24.39
C LYS A 237 -10.35 -4.85 25.31
N LYS A 238 -9.56 -5.19 26.34
CA LYS A 238 -8.86 -4.24 27.21
C LYS A 238 -7.48 -3.84 26.67
N THR A 239 -7.03 -4.43 25.56
CA THR A 239 -5.77 -4.07 24.91
C THR A 239 -5.82 -2.62 24.45
N ALA A 240 -4.95 -1.78 25.00
CA ALA A 240 -4.92 -0.34 24.75
C ALA A 240 -4.53 -0.03 23.30
N PHE A 241 -3.49 -0.70 22.81
CA PHE A 241 -3.00 -0.65 21.44
C PHE A 241 -2.15 -1.90 21.14
N VAL A 242 -1.83 -2.09 19.86
CA VAL A 242 -0.92 -3.16 19.39
C VAL A 242 0.26 -2.60 18.62
N PHE A 243 1.40 -3.27 18.74
CA PHE A 243 2.53 -3.14 17.84
C PHE A 243 2.45 -4.18 16.73
N VAL A 244 2.48 -3.74 15.48
CA VAL A 244 2.41 -4.60 14.29
C VAL A 244 3.69 -4.52 13.46
N ASN A 245 4.10 -5.64 12.89
CA ASN A 245 5.36 -5.79 12.17
C ASN A 245 5.22 -5.43 10.68
N THR A 246 4.61 -4.27 10.37
CA THR A 246 4.35 -3.78 9.01
C THR A 246 5.03 -2.45 8.68
N ASN A 247 5.37 -2.24 7.39
CA ASN A 247 5.90 -1.00 6.85
C ASN A 247 5.18 -0.64 5.53
N PRO A 248 4.63 0.58 5.36
CA PRO A 248 3.96 0.99 4.12
C PRO A 248 4.85 0.98 2.86
N THR A 249 6.17 0.96 3.00
CA THR A 249 7.12 0.78 1.89
C THR A 249 7.06 -0.63 1.27
N MET A 250 6.64 -1.64 2.04
CA MET A 250 6.71 -3.05 1.66
C MET A 250 5.33 -3.72 1.63
N ASP A 251 4.53 -3.49 2.67
CA ASP A 251 3.20 -4.08 2.85
C ASP A 251 2.13 -3.40 1.98
N TYR A 252 0.89 -3.90 2.07
CA TYR A 252 -0.25 -3.27 1.41
C TYR A 252 -0.66 -1.99 2.14
N MET A 253 -1.05 -0.96 1.41
CA MET A 253 -1.52 0.29 2.02
C MET A 253 -2.88 0.09 2.69
N ALA A 254 -2.87 -0.06 4.01
CA ALA A 254 -4.06 -0.18 4.85
C ALA A 254 -4.19 1.06 5.75
N PRO A 255 -5.38 1.68 5.87
CA PRO A 255 -5.64 2.65 6.92
C PRO A 255 -5.56 1.95 8.29
N LEU A 256 -4.55 2.30 9.08
CA LEU A 256 -4.38 1.79 10.44
C LEU A 256 -5.04 2.75 11.44
N PRO A 257 -5.87 2.25 12.38
CA PRO A 257 -6.32 3.02 13.55
C PRO A 257 -5.13 3.53 14.39
N GLU A 258 -5.31 4.60 15.15
CA GLU A 258 -4.24 5.19 15.99
C GLU A 258 -3.71 4.22 17.07
N ASN A 259 -4.52 3.24 17.47
CA ASN A 259 -4.14 2.16 18.39
C ASN A 259 -3.51 0.93 17.69
N VAL A 260 -3.06 1.08 16.43
CA VAL A 260 -2.23 0.10 15.70
C VAL A 260 -0.93 0.77 15.25
N ILE A 261 0.16 0.46 15.95
CA ILE A 261 1.44 1.16 15.79
C ILE A 261 2.40 0.29 14.96
N PRO A 262 2.75 0.70 13.72
CA PRO A 262 3.69 -0.04 12.88
C PRO A 262 5.13 0.11 13.39
N VAL A 263 5.84 -1.01 13.55
CA VAL A 263 7.20 -1.09 14.10
C VAL A 263 8.10 -2.08 13.34
N ALA A 264 7.82 -2.29 12.05
CA ALA A 264 8.66 -3.13 11.18
C ALA A 264 10.13 -2.69 11.16
N GLY A 265 11.02 -3.67 11.28
CA GLY A 265 12.47 -3.48 11.37
C GLY A 265 13.02 -3.24 12.78
N LEU A 266 12.21 -3.28 13.85
CA LEU A 266 12.70 -3.04 15.23
C LEU A 266 13.77 -4.03 15.72
N HIS A 267 13.82 -5.23 15.13
CA HIS A 267 14.80 -6.27 15.44
C HIS A 267 16.16 -6.02 14.77
N ILE A 268 16.21 -5.14 13.76
CA ILE A 268 17.39 -4.89 12.93
C ILE A 268 18.34 -3.98 13.70
N LYS A 269 19.49 -4.54 14.09
CA LYS A 269 20.53 -3.85 14.87
C LYS A 269 21.65 -3.35 13.96
N ASP A 270 22.50 -2.49 14.52
CA ASP A 270 23.76 -2.13 13.89
C ASP A 270 24.63 -3.38 13.71
N PRO A 271 25.30 -3.55 12.54
CA PRO A 271 25.96 -4.79 12.19
C PRO A 271 27.21 -5.03 13.05
N LYS A 272 27.45 -6.30 13.39
CA LYS A 272 28.69 -6.74 14.03
C LYS A 272 29.78 -7.03 12.98
N PRO A 273 31.07 -7.01 13.35
CA PRO A 273 32.15 -7.43 12.47
C PRO A 273 31.97 -8.89 12.01
N ILE A 274 32.08 -9.12 10.70
CA ILE A 274 31.99 -10.45 10.09
C ILE A 274 33.19 -11.31 10.57
N PRO A 275 32.98 -12.58 10.98
CA PRO A 275 34.06 -13.53 11.29
C PRO A 275 35.12 -13.63 10.18
N LYS A 276 36.40 -13.76 10.56
CA LYS A 276 37.54 -13.68 9.62
C LYS A 276 37.51 -14.77 8.55
N ASP A 277 37.05 -15.97 8.89
CA ASP A 277 36.90 -17.11 8.00
C ASP A 277 35.80 -16.87 6.94
N LEU A 278 34.62 -16.39 7.37
CA LEU A 278 33.55 -15.98 6.48
C LEU A 278 34.00 -14.83 5.56
N LYS A 279 34.68 -13.83 6.13
CA LYS A 279 35.16 -12.67 5.36
C LYS A 279 36.19 -13.07 4.30
N ALA A 280 37.13 -13.97 4.62
CA ALA A 280 38.08 -14.50 3.63
C ALA A 280 37.41 -15.24 2.47
N PHE A 281 36.33 -16.00 2.73
CA PHE A 281 35.56 -16.68 1.69
C PHE A 281 34.69 -15.71 0.87
N ILE A 282 34.20 -14.63 1.47
CA ILE A 282 33.49 -13.55 0.76
C ILE A 282 34.46 -12.81 -0.17
N ASP A 283 35.65 -12.47 0.34
CA ASP A 283 36.66 -11.70 -0.39
C ASP A 283 37.32 -12.48 -1.53
N SER A 284 37.38 -13.81 -1.46
CA SER A 284 37.87 -14.66 -2.56
C SER A 284 36.93 -14.71 -3.78
N SER A 285 35.66 -14.33 -3.63
CA SER A 285 34.69 -14.39 -4.73
C SER A 285 34.96 -13.35 -5.82
N LYS A 286 34.82 -13.75 -7.09
CA LYS A 286 35.01 -12.88 -8.26
C LYS A 286 33.83 -11.95 -8.47
N ASN A 287 32.63 -12.51 -8.67
CA ASN A 287 31.42 -11.74 -8.97
C ASN A 287 30.60 -11.42 -7.70
N GLY A 288 30.89 -12.11 -6.60
CA GLY A 288 30.27 -11.88 -5.29
C GLY A 288 29.51 -13.11 -4.77
N VAL A 289 28.86 -12.91 -3.63
CA VAL A 289 28.35 -13.98 -2.78
C VAL A 289 26.83 -14.02 -2.80
N VAL A 290 26.28 -15.23 -2.89
CA VAL A 290 24.89 -15.53 -2.56
C VAL A 290 24.84 -16.15 -1.17
N LEU A 291 24.04 -15.56 -0.28
CA LEU A 291 23.69 -16.18 1.01
C LEU A 291 22.54 -17.17 0.77
N PHE A 292 22.61 -18.39 1.30
CA PHE A 292 21.51 -19.36 1.23
C PHE A 292 21.07 -19.74 2.65
N SER A 293 19.81 -19.48 3.00
CA SER A 293 19.27 -19.78 4.34
C SER A 293 17.77 -20.03 4.33
N LEU A 294 17.34 -21.23 4.68
CA LEU A 294 15.92 -21.57 4.85
C LEU A 294 15.37 -21.19 6.25
N GLY A 295 16.11 -20.38 7.02
CA GLY A 295 15.69 -19.89 8.33
C GLY A 295 15.97 -20.87 9.46
N THR A 296 15.22 -20.75 10.55
CA THR A 296 15.38 -21.57 11.77
C THR A 296 14.38 -22.72 11.90
N ASN A 297 13.28 -22.67 11.13
CA ASN A 297 12.18 -23.63 11.24
C ASN A 297 12.26 -24.66 10.10
N PHE A 298 12.46 -24.19 8.85
CA PHE A 298 12.59 -25.03 7.66
C PHE A 298 14.08 -25.37 7.46
N LEU A 299 14.57 -26.41 8.12
CA LEU A 299 16.01 -26.74 8.09
C LEU A 299 16.45 -27.29 6.72
N SER A 300 17.64 -26.90 6.25
CA SER A 300 18.21 -27.41 4.99
C SER A 300 18.37 -28.94 5.01
N THR A 301 18.63 -29.49 6.20
CA THR A 301 18.70 -30.93 6.49
C THR A 301 17.38 -31.70 6.29
N TYR A 302 16.22 -31.03 6.32
CA TYR A 302 14.93 -31.68 6.07
C TYR A 302 14.62 -31.85 4.58
N MET A 303 15.32 -31.14 3.70
CA MET A 303 15.18 -31.25 2.25
C MET A 303 15.68 -32.62 1.77
N PRO A 304 14.94 -33.34 0.91
CA PRO A 304 15.43 -34.59 0.31
C PRO A 304 16.76 -34.40 -0.45
N LYS A 305 17.67 -35.38 -0.37
CA LYS A 305 19.00 -35.31 -1.03
C LYS A 305 18.92 -34.99 -2.53
N SER A 306 17.90 -35.50 -3.23
CA SER A 306 17.66 -35.18 -4.64
C SER A 306 17.41 -33.68 -4.89
N LYS A 307 16.68 -33.02 -4.00
CA LYS A 307 16.45 -31.57 -4.05
C LYS A 307 17.69 -30.78 -3.59
N GLN A 308 18.45 -31.27 -2.61
CA GLN A 308 19.74 -30.67 -2.23
C GLN A 308 20.74 -30.69 -3.40
N GLN A 309 20.78 -31.78 -4.17
CA GLN A 309 21.67 -31.92 -5.33
C GLN A 309 21.36 -30.90 -6.44
N ILE A 310 20.08 -30.54 -6.66
CA ILE A 310 19.69 -29.50 -7.62
C ILE A 310 20.42 -28.18 -7.31
N PHE A 311 20.53 -27.80 -6.04
CA PHE A 311 21.24 -26.60 -5.63
C PHE A 311 22.76 -26.73 -5.81
N LEU A 312 23.36 -27.85 -5.39
CA LEU A 312 24.79 -28.10 -5.56
C LEU A 312 25.23 -28.10 -7.04
N ASP A 313 24.43 -28.71 -7.92
CA ASP A 313 24.65 -28.68 -9.37
C ASP A 313 24.66 -27.24 -9.90
N VAL A 314 23.64 -26.44 -9.57
CA VAL A 314 23.55 -25.04 -10.03
C VAL A 314 24.67 -24.18 -9.45
N PHE A 315 25.07 -24.39 -8.20
CA PHE A 315 26.20 -23.66 -7.61
C PHE A 315 27.52 -24.01 -8.33
N ASN A 316 27.72 -25.28 -8.70
CA ASN A 316 28.88 -25.71 -9.48
C ASN A 316 28.87 -25.16 -10.92
N GLU A 317 27.69 -24.97 -11.52
CA GLU A 317 27.52 -24.28 -12.82
C GLU A 317 27.77 -22.76 -12.76
N LEU A 318 27.88 -22.18 -11.56
CA LEU A 318 28.09 -20.73 -11.33
C LEU A 318 29.44 -20.42 -10.63
N PRO A 319 30.60 -20.89 -11.15
CA PRO A 319 31.88 -20.90 -10.44
C PRO A 319 32.51 -19.51 -10.21
N ASN A 320 31.93 -18.44 -10.75
CA ASN A 320 32.38 -17.05 -10.51
C ASN A 320 31.68 -16.40 -9.29
N TYR A 321 30.58 -17.00 -8.80
CA TYR A 321 29.90 -16.60 -7.57
C TYR A 321 30.23 -17.60 -6.45
N ASN A 322 30.33 -17.11 -5.21
CA ASN A 322 30.47 -17.97 -4.03
C ASN A 322 29.12 -18.12 -3.32
N PHE A 323 28.89 -19.27 -2.67
CA PHE A 323 27.63 -19.59 -1.99
C PHE A 323 27.90 -19.90 -0.51
N LEU A 324 27.37 -19.08 0.39
CA LEU A 324 27.40 -19.32 1.84
C LEU A 324 26.07 -19.93 2.28
N TRP A 325 26.04 -21.24 2.55
CA TRP A 325 24.81 -21.97 2.84
C TRP A 325 24.70 -22.32 4.33
N LYS A 326 23.65 -21.82 5.00
CA LYS A 326 23.24 -22.29 6.32
C LYS A 326 22.72 -23.75 6.21
N PHE A 327 23.48 -24.69 6.77
CA PHE A 327 23.17 -26.12 6.74
C PHE A 327 23.49 -26.78 8.08
N GLU A 328 22.51 -27.44 8.70
CA GLU A 328 22.58 -27.81 10.13
C GLU A 328 23.44 -29.06 10.43
N THR A 329 23.97 -29.72 9.41
CA THR A 329 24.91 -30.84 9.51
C THR A 329 26.10 -30.64 8.59
N ASN A 330 27.25 -31.20 8.97
CA ASN A 330 28.45 -31.18 8.15
C ASN A 330 28.32 -32.20 6.99
N ILE A 331 28.19 -31.70 5.77
CA ILE A 331 28.53 -32.46 4.55
C ILE A 331 30.06 -32.48 4.45
N SER A 332 30.66 -33.56 3.92
CA SER A 332 32.11 -33.61 3.70
C SER A 332 32.52 -32.48 2.75
N SER A 333 33.59 -31.75 3.07
CA SER A 333 34.10 -30.69 2.19
C SER A 333 34.59 -31.21 0.84
N ALA A 334 34.83 -32.52 0.71
CA ALA A 334 35.16 -33.17 -0.57
C ALA A 334 33.94 -33.34 -1.49
N ASP A 335 32.72 -33.34 -0.93
CA ASP A 335 31.46 -33.53 -1.67
C ASP A 335 30.83 -32.18 -2.10
N LEU A 336 31.47 -31.05 -1.76
CA LEU A 336 30.99 -29.70 -2.03
C LEU A 336 31.74 -29.06 -3.22
N PRO A 337 31.05 -28.30 -4.10
CA PRO A 337 31.72 -27.47 -5.09
C PRO A 337 32.66 -26.46 -4.43
N LYS A 338 33.79 -26.14 -5.08
CA LYS A 338 34.86 -25.28 -4.52
C LYS A 338 34.40 -23.87 -4.15
N ASN A 339 33.31 -23.39 -4.74
CA ASN A 339 32.67 -22.10 -4.51
C ASN A 339 31.50 -22.17 -3.51
N VAL A 340 31.31 -23.29 -2.79
CA VAL A 340 30.28 -23.48 -1.76
C VAL A 340 30.95 -23.68 -0.41
N GLN A 341 30.48 -22.96 0.62
CA GLN A 341 30.86 -23.20 2.01
C GLN A 341 29.60 -23.29 2.88
N ILE A 342 29.51 -24.35 3.69
CA ILE A 342 28.40 -24.61 4.60
C ILE A 342 28.74 -24.21 6.04
N HIS A 343 27.74 -23.74 6.79
CA HIS A 343 27.84 -23.47 8.23
C HIS A 343 26.52 -23.79 8.93
N SER A 344 26.55 -24.33 10.15
CA SER A 344 25.32 -24.58 10.93
C SER A 344 24.61 -23.29 11.37
N TRP A 345 25.34 -22.19 11.45
CA TRP A 345 24.82 -20.85 11.72
C TRP A 345 25.52 -19.80 10.87
N LEU A 346 24.75 -18.86 10.32
CA LEU A 346 25.27 -17.68 9.61
C LEU A 346 24.65 -16.42 10.22
N PRO A 347 25.43 -15.38 10.54
CA PRO A 347 24.90 -14.10 11.01
C PRO A 347 24.35 -13.28 9.83
N ILE A 348 23.23 -13.71 9.25
CA ILE A 348 22.67 -13.16 8.00
C ILE A 348 22.54 -11.63 8.02
N SER A 349 22.00 -11.05 9.11
CA SER A 349 21.85 -9.59 9.29
C SER A 349 23.17 -8.80 9.22
N ASP A 350 24.28 -9.42 9.65
CA ASP A 350 25.65 -8.89 9.62
C ASP A 350 26.37 -9.20 8.30
N LEU A 351 25.97 -10.24 7.58
CA LEU A 351 26.50 -10.56 6.25
C LEU A 351 25.90 -9.68 5.15
N LEU A 352 24.61 -9.34 5.26
CA LEU A 352 23.88 -8.51 4.29
C LEU A 352 24.42 -7.07 4.15
N VAL A 353 25.34 -6.60 5.01
CA VAL A 353 26.00 -5.29 4.82
C VAL A 353 27.22 -5.34 3.92
N ASP A 354 27.77 -6.51 3.59
CA ASP A 354 28.99 -6.60 2.78
C ASP A 354 28.69 -6.33 1.30
N PRO A 355 29.39 -5.40 0.61
CA PRO A 355 29.13 -5.05 -0.78
C PRO A 355 29.42 -6.20 -1.78
N LYS A 356 30.11 -7.26 -1.36
CA LYS A 356 30.23 -8.49 -2.16
C LYS A 356 29.01 -9.40 -2.05
N VAL A 357 28.13 -9.27 -1.05
CA VAL A 357 26.85 -10.01 -1.04
C VAL A 357 25.92 -9.41 -2.10
N LYS A 358 25.59 -10.21 -3.12
CA LYS A 358 24.80 -9.78 -4.28
C LYS A 358 23.34 -10.19 -4.18
N ALA A 359 23.06 -11.34 -3.58
CA ALA A 359 21.70 -11.82 -3.38
C ALA A 359 21.59 -12.70 -2.13
N ILE A 360 20.36 -12.91 -1.66
CA ILE A 360 20.02 -13.94 -0.69
C ILE A 360 18.95 -14.89 -1.25
N TYR A 361 19.25 -16.19 -1.24
CA TYR A 361 18.29 -17.26 -1.45
C TYR A 361 17.72 -17.69 -0.10
N PHE A 362 16.41 -17.52 0.13
CA PHE A 362 15.81 -17.85 1.42
C PHE A 362 14.34 -18.27 1.33
N HIS A 363 13.79 -18.74 2.43
CA HIS A 363 12.40 -19.19 2.54
C HIS A 363 11.33 -18.08 2.54
N GLY A 364 11.70 -16.79 2.54
CA GLY A 364 10.74 -15.68 2.55
C GLY A 364 10.17 -15.25 3.90
N GLY A 365 10.65 -15.80 5.03
CA GLY A 365 10.18 -15.41 6.37
C GLY A 365 10.38 -13.92 6.69
N LEU A 366 9.39 -13.29 7.33
CA LEU A 366 9.28 -11.83 7.44
C LEU A 366 10.50 -11.11 8.00
N LEU A 367 11.18 -11.64 9.03
CA LEU A 367 12.32 -10.94 9.63
C LEU A 367 13.49 -10.81 8.66
N THR A 368 13.82 -11.88 7.93
CA THR A 368 14.86 -11.87 6.91
C THR A 368 14.43 -11.06 5.69
N THR A 369 13.13 -11.07 5.34
CA THR A 369 12.56 -10.17 4.33
C THR A 369 12.79 -8.70 4.71
N GLN A 370 12.54 -8.31 5.95
CA GLN A 370 12.79 -6.95 6.46
C GLN A 370 14.28 -6.60 6.55
N GLU A 371 15.15 -7.54 6.93
CA GLU A 371 16.60 -7.35 6.89
C GLU A 371 17.12 -7.14 5.46
N THR A 372 16.58 -7.91 4.51
CA THR A 372 16.95 -7.88 3.08
C THR A 372 16.59 -6.54 2.44
N ILE A 373 15.37 -6.04 2.66
CA ILE A 373 14.96 -4.70 2.20
C ILE A 373 15.71 -3.59 2.94
N TRP A 374 15.92 -3.69 4.26
CA TRP A 374 16.70 -2.70 5.03
C TRP A 374 18.12 -2.54 4.49
N ARG A 375 18.78 -3.65 4.15
CA ARG A 375 20.16 -3.69 3.65
C ARG A 375 20.29 -3.47 2.12
N GLY A 376 19.17 -3.47 1.39
CA GLY A 376 19.16 -3.24 -0.06
C GLY A 376 19.77 -4.38 -0.88
N VAL A 377 19.52 -5.62 -0.47
CA VAL A 377 20.01 -6.83 -1.15
C VAL A 377 18.85 -7.47 -1.93
N PRO A 378 18.99 -7.77 -3.23
CA PRO A 378 18.04 -8.58 -3.99
C PRO A 378 17.91 -10.02 -3.48
N SER A 379 16.87 -10.75 -3.88
CA SER A 379 16.62 -12.09 -3.34
C SER A 379 15.98 -13.09 -4.30
N VAL A 380 16.15 -14.38 -4.00
CA VAL A 380 15.35 -15.47 -4.54
C VAL A 380 14.63 -16.13 -3.37
N ILE A 381 13.31 -16.22 -3.46
CA ILE A 381 12.46 -16.69 -2.35
C ILE A 381 11.78 -18.01 -2.72
N MET A 382 11.92 -19.00 -1.84
CA MET A 382 11.35 -20.34 -1.98
C MET A 382 10.43 -20.63 -0.78
N PRO A 383 9.14 -20.25 -0.86
CA PRO A 383 8.24 -20.32 0.28
C PRO A 383 7.72 -21.74 0.53
N PHE A 384 7.39 -22.02 1.79
CA PHE A 384 6.79 -23.27 2.27
C PHE A 384 5.38 -23.09 2.87
N GLY A 385 4.87 -21.85 2.96
CA GLY A 385 3.55 -21.51 3.52
C GLY A 385 3.56 -20.25 4.39
N LEU A 386 2.48 -20.00 5.12
CA LEU A 386 2.33 -18.88 6.07
C LEU A 386 2.52 -17.51 5.40
N ASP A 387 3.21 -16.57 6.05
CA ASP A 387 3.52 -15.23 5.53
C ASP A 387 4.48 -15.25 4.33
N GLN A 388 5.20 -16.35 4.09
CA GLN A 388 6.28 -16.43 3.11
C GLN A 388 5.78 -16.20 1.68
N ASN A 389 4.59 -16.74 1.37
CA ASN A 389 3.91 -16.55 0.08
C ASN A 389 3.61 -15.07 -0.17
N GLN A 390 3.11 -14.38 0.86
CA GLN A 390 2.80 -12.96 0.82
C GLN A 390 4.06 -12.07 0.79
N ASN A 391 5.11 -12.45 1.52
CA ASN A 391 6.40 -11.73 1.51
C ASN A 391 7.10 -11.84 0.14
N LEU A 392 7.05 -13.02 -0.50
CA LEU A 392 7.46 -13.19 -1.89
C LEU A 392 6.72 -12.21 -2.80
N ILE A 393 5.37 -12.22 -2.79
CA ILE A 393 4.55 -11.35 -3.65
C ILE A 393 4.88 -9.87 -3.45
N LYS A 394 5.02 -9.42 -2.19
CA LYS A 394 5.45 -8.06 -1.85
C LYS A 394 6.80 -7.72 -2.47
N LEU A 395 7.85 -8.54 -2.28
CA LEU A 395 9.17 -8.24 -2.86
C LEU A 395 9.22 -8.40 -4.39
N LYS A 396 8.43 -9.30 -5.01
CA LYS A 396 8.29 -9.34 -6.48
C LYS A 396 7.70 -8.04 -7.00
N ARG A 397 6.65 -7.52 -6.35
CA ARG A 397 6.01 -6.23 -6.69
C ARG A 397 6.97 -5.04 -6.55
N LEU A 398 7.91 -5.09 -5.60
CA LEU A 398 8.98 -4.10 -5.47
C LEU A 398 10.10 -4.25 -6.51
N GLY A 399 10.12 -5.33 -7.30
CA GLY A 399 11.20 -5.65 -8.23
C GLY A 399 12.51 -6.03 -7.51
N MET A 400 12.39 -6.67 -6.34
CA MET A 400 13.51 -7.08 -5.47
C MET A 400 13.68 -8.59 -5.33
N ALA A 401 12.72 -9.39 -5.81
CA ALA A 401 12.75 -10.84 -5.66
C ALA A 401 12.25 -11.61 -6.88
N GLU A 402 12.84 -12.80 -7.09
CA GLU A 402 12.22 -13.88 -7.85
C GLU A 402 11.72 -15.00 -6.93
N GLY A 403 10.80 -15.82 -7.44
CA GLY A 403 10.14 -16.88 -6.68
C GLY A 403 10.41 -18.28 -7.24
N ILE A 404 10.70 -19.24 -6.35
CA ILE A 404 10.85 -20.66 -6.67
C ILE A 404 9.75 -21.47 -5.98
N ASP A 405 8.91 -22.13 -6.77
CA ASP A 405 7.93 -23.09 -6.26
C ASP A 405 8.63 -24.41 -5.92
N TYR A 406 8.74 -24.69 -4.62
CA TYR A 406 9.42 -25.85 -4.05
C TYR A 406 8.76 -27.20 -4.41
N TYR A 407 7.45 -27.21 -4.66
CA TYR A 407 6.65 -28.43 -4.78
C TYR A 407 6.43 -28.84 -6.23
N HIS A 408 6.10 -27.89 -7.11
CA HIS A 408 5.66 -28.22 -8.47
C HIS A 408 6.67 -27.91 -9.57
N SER A 409 7.63 -26.99 -9.36
CA SER A 409 8.55 -26.57 -10.43
C SER A 409 10.05 -26.53 -10.07
N LEU A 410 10.43 -26.96 -8.87
CA LEU A 410 11.83 -26.99 -8.44
C LEU A 410 12.69 -27.90 -9.34
N ASN A 411 13.53 -27.28 -10.17
CA ASN A 411 14.50 -27.94 -11.04
C ASN A 411 15.72 -27.05 -11.28
N ARG A 412 16.80 -27.60 -11.84
CA ARG A 412 18.08 -26.89 -12.04
C ARG A 412 17.94 -25.62 -12.89
N GLN A 413 17.18 -25.69 -13.97
CA GLN A 413 16.99 -24.55 -14.88
C GLN A 413 16.28 -23.40 -14.17
N ASN A 414 15.16 -23.67 -13.50
CA ASN A 414 14.39 -22.64 -12.79
C ASN A 414 15.20 -21.96 -11.67
N VAL A 415 15.99 -22.73 -10.90
CA VAL A 415 16.87 -22.18 -9.85
C VAL A 415 17.99 -21.34 -10.45
N LYS A 416 18.62 -21.80 -11.53
CA LYS A 416 19.68 -21.09 -12.24
C LYS A 416 19.19 -19.78 -12.86
N ASP A 417 18.05 -19.80 -13.53
CA ASP A 417 17.48 -18.63 -14.20
C ASP A 417 17.04 -17.57 -13.18
N ALA A 418 16.43 -17.97 -12.07
CA ALA A 418 16.07 -17.04 -10.99
C ALA A 418 17.32 -16.40 -10.35
N LEU A 419 18.37 -17.19 -10.11
CA LEU A 419 19.64 -16.68 -9.56
C LEU A 419 20.32 -15.71 -10.54
N LEU A 420 20.52 -16.12 -11.81
CA LEU A 420 21.15 -15.27 -12.83
C LEU A 420 20.37 -13.98 -13.03
N LYS A 421 19.04 -14.05 -13.13
CA LYS A 421 18.21 -12.86 -13.28
C LYS A 421 18.38 -11.89 -12.11
N VAL A 422 18.38 -12.37 -10.86
CA VAL A 422 18.55 -11.53 -9.67
C VAL A 422 19.98 -11.01 -9.50
N LEU A 423 20.99 -11.72 -10.02
CA LEU A 423 22.41 -11.37 -9.92
C LEU A 423 22.89 -10.43 -11.04
N GLU A 424 22.33 -10.55 -12.25
CA GLU A 424 22.87 -9.95 -13.47
C GLU A 424 21.99 -8.86 -14.07
N ASP A 425 20.67 -8.84 -13.79
CA ASP A 425 19.80 -7.71 -14.17
C ASP A 425 19.99 -6.55 -13.15
N PRO A 426 20.56 -5.40 -13.57
CA PRO A 426 20.84 -4.29 -12.66
C PRO A 426 19.59 -3.63 -12.08
N SER A 427 18.40 -3.88 -12.65
CA SER A 427 17.14 -3.36 -12.12
C SER A 427 16.85 -3.88 -10.71
N TYR A 428 17.19 -5.13 -10.40
CA TYR A 428 17.02 -5.71 -9.06
C TYR A 428 17.82 -4.94 -8.02
N ARG A 429 19.10 -4.69 -8.30
CA ARG A 429 19.98 -3.95 -7.39
C ARG A 429 19.52 -2.50 -7.21
N LYS A 430 19.17 -1.82 -8.32
CA LYS A 430 18.64 -0.45 -8.30
C LYS A 430 17.33 -0.33 -7.50
N ASN A 431 16.42 -1.30 -7.65
CA ASN A 431 15.19 -1.37 -6.87
C ASN A 431 15.49 -1.63 -5.39
N ALA A 432 16.39 -2.55 -5.08
CA ALA A 432 16.76 -2.87 -3.70
C ALA A 432 17.37 -1.66 -2.97
N GLU A 433 18.22 -0.87 -3.65
CA GLU A 433 18.79 0.37 -3.10
C GLU A 433 17.72 1.45 -2.89
N LYS A 434 16.83 1.66 -3.88
CA LYS A 434 15.69 2.58 -3.77
C LYS A 434 14.79 2.24 -2.56
N TRP A 435 14.36 0.99 -2.47
CA TRP A 435 13.42 0.57 -1.43
C TRP A 435 14.10 0.47 -0.05
N SER A 436 15.40 0.16 0.01
CA SER A 436 16.21 0.28 1.23
C SER A 436 16.29 1.70 1.76
N SER A 437 16.42 2.69 0.87
CA SER A 437 16.38 4.10 1.29
C SER A 437 15.02 4.44 1.88
N LEU A 438 13.93 4.11 1.18
CA LEU A 438 12.56 4.41 1.62
C LEU A 438 12.14 3.66 2.90
N PHE A 439 12.58 2.42 3.10
CA PHE A 439 12.24 1.64 4.30
C PHE A 439 12.95 2.18 5.55
N ARG A 440 14.16 2.74 5.39
CA ARG A 440 14.98 3.33 6.46
C ARG A 440 14.65 4.79 6.75
N ASP A 441 14.16 5.53 5.75
CA ASP A 441 13.75 6.93 5.89
C ASP A 441 12.42 7.05 6.66
N GLN A 442 12.52 6.96 7.98
CA GLN A 442 11.41 7.10 8.91
C GLN A 442 11.75 8.17 9.96
N LYS A 443 10.74 8.97 10.35
CA LYS A 443 10.83 10.01 11.38
C LYS A 443 11.50 9.54 12.68
N GLU A 444 11.26 8.29 13.07
CA GLU A 444 11.72 7.65 14.30
C GLU A 444 12.16 6.22 13.98
N LYS A 445 13.21 5.71 14.64
CA LYS A 445 13.57 4.29 14.53
C LYS A 445 12.42 3.41 15.08
N PRO A 446 12.13 2.25 14.48
CA PRO A 446 11.01 1.40 14.89
C PRO A 446 11.07 0.93 16.35
N LEU A 447 12.27 0.62 16.88
CA LEU A 447 12.46 0.23 18.28
C LEU A 447 12.24 1.40 19.25
N ASP A 448 12.77 2.59 18.94
CA ASP A 448 12.58 3.79 19.76
C ASP A 448 11.09 4.18 19.83
N ARG A 449 10.37 4.06 18.70
CA ARG A 449 8.91 4.22 18.63
C ARG A 449 8.19 3.24 19.56
N ALA A 450 8.54 1.96 19.51
CA ALA A 450 7.93 0.95 20.37
C ALA A 450 8.15 1.27 21.86
N VAL A 451 9.40 1.56 22.25
CA VAL A 451 9.76 1.86 23.64
C VAL A 451 9.10 3.15 24.14
N TRP A 452 9.01 4.19 23.31
CA TRP A 452 8.33 5.43 23.69
C TRP A 452 6.86 5.20 24.05
N TRP A 453 6.14 4.39 23.26
CA TRP A 453 4.73 4.03 23.51
C TRP A 453 4.56 3.13 24.75
N ILE A 454 5.50 2.22 25.00
CA ILE A 454 5.54 1.39 26.21
C ILE A 454 5.70 2.27 27.46
N GLU A 455 6.70 3.14 27.48
CA GLU A 455 6.90 4.09 28.58
C GLU A 455 5.73 5.09 28.69
N TRP A 456 5.11 5.49 27.56
CA TRP A 456 3.92 6.35 27.58
C TRP A 456 2.75 5.67 28.28
N THR A 457 2.60 4.35 28.12
CA THR A 457 1.58 3.55 28.82
C THR A 457 1.85 3.49 30.32
N LEU A 458 3.12 3.30 30.73
CA LEU A 458 3.53 3.38 32.14
C LEU A 458 3.25 4.75 32.76
N ARG A 459 3.40 5.84 31.98
CA ARG A 459 3.04 7.21 32.39
C ARG A 459 1.53 7.48 32.38
N ASN A 460 0.76 6.77 31.56
CA ASN A 460 -0.67 7.00 31.31
C ASN A 460 -1.47 5.68 31.35
N PRO A 461 -1.58 5.01 32.52
CA PRO A 461 -2.14 3.66 32.60
C PRO A 461 -3.63 3.55 32.22
N ASN A 462 -4.38 4.67 32.22
CA ASN A 462 -5.76 4.69 31.72
C ASN A 462 -5.81 5.04 30.23
N CYS A 463 -5.69 4.01 29.38
CA CYS A 463 -5.74 4.15 27.93
C CYS A 463 -7.15 4.08 27.32
N SER A 464 -8.23 4.22 28.11
CA SER A 464 -9.62 4.07 27.62
C SER A 464 -10.03 5.00 26.47
N HIS A 465 -9.30 6.10 26.27
CA HIS A 465 -9.50 7.02 25.14
C HIS A 465 -8.99 6.46 23.80
N LEU A 466 -8.13 5.43 23.81
CA LEU A 466 -7.67 4.70 22.62
C LEU A 466 -8.59 3.52 22.26
N THR A 467 -9.60 3.22 23.08
CA THR A 467 -10.53 2.10 22.83
C THR A 467 -11.47 2.43 21.67
N SER A 468 -11.41 1.62 20.61
CA SER A 468 -12.23 1.80 19.41
C SER A 468 -13.73 1.59 19.67
N PRO A 469 -14.63 2.47 19.19
CA PRO A 469 -16.08 2.29 19.28
C PRO A 469 -16.60 0.99 18.64
N VAL A 470 -15.82 0.37 17.75
CA VAL A 470 -16.13 -0.92 17.10
C VAL A 470 -16.43 -2.02 18.13
N HIS A 471 -15.75 -2.03 19.28
CA HIS A 471 -16.03 -3.02 20.34
C HIS A 471 -17.45 -2.92 20.92
N ARG A 472 -18.00 -1.70 20.99
CA ARG A 472 -19.37 -1.46 21.48
C ARG A 472 -20.42 -1.72 20.41
N LEU A 473 -20.10 -1.42 19.14
CA LEU A 473 -21.02 -1.62 18.01
C LEU A 473 -21.11 -3.10 17.58
N GLY A 474 -20.03 -3.86 17.75
CA GLY A 474 -19.91 -5.22 17.24
C GLY A 474 -19.80 -5.27 15.71
N PHE A 475 -19.51 -6.46 15.18
CA PHE A 475 -19.14 -6.65 13.77
C PHE A 475 -20.20 -6.17 12.75
N ILE A 476 -21.49 -6.33 13.05
CA ILE A 476 -22.58 -6.01 12.11
C ILE A 476 -22.75 -4.50 11.95
N ALA A 477 -23.01 -3.79 13.06
CA ALA A 477 -23.26 -2.35 13.03
C ALA A 477 -22.00 -1.53 12.73
N ALA A 478 -20.81 -2.00 13.17
CA ALA A 478 -19.55 -1.34 12.81
C ALA A 478 -19.33 -1.29 11.29
N ASN A 479 -19.69 -2.35 10.56
CA ASN A 479 -19.56 -2.42 9.10
C ASN A 479 -20.85 -2.03 8.35
N ALA A 480 -21.83 -1.43 9.06
CA ALA A 480 -23.11 -0.95 8.52
C ALA A 480 -23.94 -2.01 7.75
N TYR A 481 -23.74 -3.30 8.03
CA TYR A 481 -24.44 -4.38 7.30
C TYR A 481 -25.94 -4.41 7.62
N ASP A 482 -26.33 -3.99 8.81
CA ASP A 482 -27.70 -3.72 9.23
C ASP A 482 -28.36 -2.60 8.41
N ILE A 483 -27.66 -1.49 8.22
CA ILE A 483 -28.11 -0.35 7.40
C ILE A 483 -28.25 -0.76 5.94
N ILE A 484 -27.24 -1.46 5.38
CA ILE A 484 -27.26 -1.96 4.00
C ILE A 484 -28.43 -2.92 3.80
N ALA A 485 -28.67 -3.86 4.73
CA ALA A 485 -29.80 -4.77 4.68
C ALA A 485 -31.16 -4.03 4.71
N ALA A 486 -31.30 -3.03 5.59
CA ALA A 486 -32.52 -2.21 5.67
C ALA A 486 -32.80 -1.45 4.36
N VAL A 487 -31.78 -0.88 3.72
CA VAL A 487 -31.88 -0.21 2.42
C VAL A 487 -32.30 -1.19 1.32
N LEU A 488 -31.67 -2.37 1.25
CA LEU A 488 -32.01 -3.40 0.25
C LEU A 488 -33.44 -3.94 0.41
N VAL A 489 -33.90 -4.14 1.65
CA VAL A 489 -35.30 -4.49 1.94
C VAL A 489 -36.23 -3.37 1.50
N GLY A 490 -35.92 -2.11 1.80
CA GLY A 490 -36.69 -0.93 1.37
C GLY A 490 -36.82 -0.83 -0.16
N ILE A 491 -35.72 -1.01 -0.89
CA ILE A 491 -35.72 -1.04 -2.37
C ILE A 491 -36.58 -2.22 -2.89
N THR A 492 -36.48 -3.39 -2.27
CA THR A 492 -37.25 -4.58 -2.68
C THR A 492 -38.75 -4.37 -2.47
N VAL A 493 -39.15 -3.81 -1.33
CA VAL A 493 -40.56 -3.45 -1.05
C VAL A 493 -41.06 -2.37 -2.02
N PHE A 494 -40.25 -1.34 -2.30
CA PHE A 494 -40.60 -0.31 -3.27
C PHE A 494 -40.81 -0.88 -4.68
N LEU A 495 -39.90 -1.73 -5.17
CA LEU A 495 -40.03 -2.38 -6.48
C LEU A 495 -41.24 -3.32 -6.53
N PHE A 496 -41.51 -4.08 -5.47
CA PHE A 496 -42.71 -4.92 -5.39
C PHE A 496 -44.00 -4.10 -5.44
N MET A 497 -44.08 -3.01 -4.68
CA MET A 497 -45.23 -2.09 -4.69
C MET A 497 -45.40 -1.41 -6.05
N PHE A 498 -44.31 -0.96 -6.66
CA PHE A 498 -44.31 -0.37 -8.00
C PHE A 498 -44.84 -1.36 -9.05
N VAL A 499 -44.36 -2.61 -9.05
CA VAL A 499 -44.86 -3.67 -9.94
C VAL A 499 -46.35 -3.94 -9.69
N LYS A 500 -46.79 -4.00 -8.42
CA LYS A 500 -48.22 -4.18 -8.08
C LYS A 500 -49.09 -3.04 -8.61
N ILE A 501 -48.66 -1.78 -8.46
CA ILE A 501 -49.36 -0.60 -8.98
C ILE A 501 -49.42 -0.64 -10.51
N VAL A 502 -48.29 -0.87 -11.19
CA VAL A 502 -48.23 -0.94 -12.67
C VAL A 502 -49.12 -2.09 -13.20
N CYS A 503 -49.14 -3.25 -12.53
CA CYS A 503 -50.01 -4.35 -12.90
C CYS A 503 -51.50 -4.03 -12.66
N ALA A 504 -51.86 -3.37 -11.55
CA ALA A 504 -53.22 -2.92 -11.27
C ALA A 504 -53.71 -1.87 -12.30
N CYS A 505 -52.85 -0.93 -12.69
CA CYS A 505 -53.13 0.03 -13.76
C CYS A 505 -53.28 -0.63 -15.14
N ARG A 506 -52.64 -1.80 -15.37
CA ARG A 506 -52.78 -2.58 -16.62
C ARG A 506 -54.06 -3.41 -16.64
N SER A 507 -54.42 -4.08 -15.54
CA SER A 507 -55.69 -4.81 -15.46
C SER A 507 -56.90 -3.87 -15.48
N GLY A 508 -56.79 -2.67 -14.90
CA GLY A 508 -57.82 -1.61 -15.01
C GLY A 508 -58.09 -1.15 -16.45
N ARG A 509 -57.11 -1.28 -17.37
CA ARG A 509 -57.29 -0.94 -18.80
C ARG A 509 -57.91 -2.05 -19.65
N GLN A 510 -58.10 -3.26 -19.13
CA GLN A 510 -58.80 -4.35 -19.83
C GLN A 510 -60.30 -4.41 -19.52
N GLY A 511 -60.82 -3.47 -18.72
CA GLY A 511 -62.24 -3.38 -18.38
C GLY A 511 -63.14 -2.64 -19.39
N GLU A 512 -62.57 -1.87 -20.32
CA GLU A 512 -63.33 -1.13 -21.33
C GLU A 512 -63.67 -2.04 -22.53
N ARG A 513 -64.94 -2.43 -22.64
CA ARG A 513 -65.46 -3.19 -23.80
C ARG A 513 -65.57 -2.29 -25.03
N PRO A 514 -65.28 -2.78 -26.25
CA PRO A 514 -65.52 -2.02 -27.46
C PRO A 514 -67.02 -1.82 -27.71
N VAL A 515 -67.42 -0.58 -28.02
CA VAL A 515 -68.79 -0.26 -28.44
C VAL A 515 -68.90 -0.47 -29.95
N ASN A 516 -69.80 -1.35 -30.37
CA ASN A 516 -70.06 -1.61 -31.79
C ASN A 516 -70.79 -0.43 -32.44
N LEU A 517 -70.26 0.04 -33.58
CA LEU A 517 -70.94 0.95 -34.50
C LEU A 517 -71.73 0.12 -35.52
N THR A 518 -73.05 0.28 -35.56
CA THR A 518 -73.88 -0.18 -36.68
C THR A 518 -74.95 0.85 -37.06
N SER A 519 -74.92 1.22 -38.35
CA SER A 519 -76.02 1.71 -39.19
C SER A 519 -76.83 2.95 -38.78
N GLY A 520 -76.73 3.99 -39.62
CA GLY A 520 -77.93 4.54 -40.27
C GLY A 520 -78.06 6.07 -40.32
N GLY A 521 -78.37 6.61 -41.51
CA GLY A 521 -79.01 7.93 -41.65
C GLY A 521 -78.12 9.06 -42.19
N PHE A 522 -77.91 9.08 -43.51
CA PHE A 522 -77.31 10.23 -44.21
C PHE A 522 -78.42 11.07 -44.86
N GLN A 523 -78.73 12.24 -44.31
CA GLN A 523 -79.35 13.35 -45.06
C GLN A 523 -79.15 14.64 -44.24
N GLY A 524 -78.57 15.68 -44.85
CA GLY A 524 -78.44 17.00 -44.23
C GLY A 524 -79.66 17.89 -44.51
N PRO A 525 -79.51 19.22 -44.69
CA PRO A 525 -78.27 20.00 -44.54
C PRO A 525 -78.50 21.41 -43.91
N ILE A 526 -77.49 22.28 -44.08
CA ILE A 526 -77.46 23.76 -44.10
C ILE A 526 -77.51 24.61 -42.80
N ASP A 527 -76.56 25.56 -42.83
CA ASP A 527 -76.58 26.95 -42.36
C ASP A 527 -76.34 27.39 -40.91
N GLY A 528 -75.51 28.45 -40.83
CA GLY A 528 -75.83 29.66 -40.06
C GLY A 528 -75.40 29.69 -38.59
N GLY A 529 -74.20 30.18 -38.31
CA GLY A 529 -73.86 30.66 -36.95
C GLY A 529 -74.40 32.07 -36.69
N TYR A 530 -74.68 32.43 -35.43
CA TYR A 530 -74.70 33.82 -34.96
C TYR A 530 -74.43 33.92 -33.44
N ASN A 531 -73.99 35.11 -33.00
CA ASN A 531 -73.44 35.40 -31.68
C ASN A 531 -74.48 35.67 -30.57
N SER A 532 -74.07 35.51 -29.30
CA SER A 532 -74.15 36.50 -28.17
C SER A 532 -74.06 35.76 -26.82
N LEU A 533 -73.24 36.10 -25.81
CA LEU A 533 -72.84 37.35 -25.11
C LEU A 533 -73.70 37.71 -23.87
N THR A 534 -73.03 38.31 -22.87
CA THR A 534 -73.51 38.99 -21.64
C THR A 534 -73.85 38.11 -20.40
N ASP A 535 -73.65 38.55 -19.15
CA ASP A 535 -72.69 39.52 -18.53
C ASP A 535 -72.74 39.42 -16.96
N ALA A 536 -71.79 40.06 -16.27
CA ALA A 536 -71.77 40.51 -14.86
C ALA A 536 -71.70 39.47 -13.71
N GLY A 537 -70.99 39.71 -12.59
CA GLY A 537 -70.00 40.77 -12.29
C GLY A 537 -69.77 41.00 -10.77
N THR A 538 -68.52 41.23 -10.34
CA THR A 538 -68.06 41.84 -9.04
C THR A 538 -68.52 41.18 -7.71
N THR A 539 -67.73 40.96 -6.65
CA THR A 539 -66.32 41.26 -6.25
C THR A 539 -65.90 40.16 -5.23
N THR A 540 -64.73 40.07 -4.56
CA THR A 540 -63.66 41.03 -4.18
C THR A 540 -62.29 40.29 -4.11
N LEU A 541 -61.26 40.87 -3.48
CA LEU A 541 -59.89 40.32 -3.45
C LEU A 541 -59.60 39.36 -2.27
N TYR A 542 -58.87 38.28 -2.56
CA TYR A 542 -57.65 37.92 -1.81
C TYR A 542 -56.54 37.44 -2.76
N SER A 543 -55.43 38.20 -2.79
CA SER A 543 -54.06 37.81 -3.18
C SER A 543 -53.82 36.82 -4.33
N LEU A 544 -53.51 37.36 -5.52
CA LEU A 544 -52.68 36.67 -6.52
C LEU A 544 -51.21 36.68 -6.08
N THR A 545 -50.65 35.51 -5.72
CA THR A 545 -49.18 35.34 -5.60
C THR A 545 -48.69 34.16 -6.45
N SER A 546 -47.92 34.53 -7.47
CA SER A 546 -46.96 33.75 -8.26
C SER A 546 -46.86 32.23 -8.04
N LYS A 547 -47.07 31.50 -9.13
CA LYS A 547 -46.63 30.11 -9.36
C LYS A 547 -45.10 30.04 -9.23
N TRP A 548 -44.58 29.55 -8.10
CA TRP A 548 -43.15 29.44 -7.84
C TRP A 548 -42.48 28.48 -8.84
N SER A 549 -41.58 28.99 -9.66
CA SER A 549 -40.74 28.20 -10.56
C SER A 549 -39.65 27.46 -9.77
N GLU A 550 -39.48 26.16 -10.03
CA GLU A 550 -38.50 25.32 -9.33
C GLU A 550 -37.05 25.85 -9.45
N PRO A 551 -36.19 25.62 -8.44
CA PRO A 551 -34.80 26.05 -8.47
C PRO A 551 -33.98 25.29 -9.52
N TYR A 552 -33.18 26.02 -10.30
CA TYR A 552 -32.36 25.44 -11.37
C TYR A 552 -30.97 26.11 -11.47
N PHE A 553 -30.01 25.37 -12.01
CA PHE A 553 -28.66 25.87 -12.28
C PHE A 553 -28.64 26.68 -13.58
N ASP A 554 -27.89 27.78 -13.58
CA ASP A 554 -27.64 28.55 -14.81
C ASP A 554 -26.82 27.71 -15.81
N ALA A 555 -27.33 27.57 -17.04
CA ALA A 555 -26.70 26.72 -18.06
C ALA A 555 -25.38 27.29 -18.61
N MET A 556 -25.08 28.57 -18.38
CA MET A 556 -23.87 29.24 -18.89
C MET A 556 -22.64 29.09 -17.98
N ILE A 557 -22.74 28.35 -16.87
CA ILE A 557 -21.61 28.14 -15.93
C ILE A 557 -20.56 27.18 -16.55
N GLN A 558 -19.28 27.54 -16.41
CA GLN A 558 -18.16 26.68 -16.82
C GLN A 558 -18.10 25.39 -15.97
N LYS A 559 -18.13 24.24 -16.63
CA LYS A 559 -17.97 22.91 -15.99
C LYS A 559 -16.52 22.47 -15.82
N ASN A 560 -15.58 23.09 -16.54
CA ASN A 560 -14.15 22.82 -16.44
C ASN A 560 -13.46 24.08 -15.95
N VAL A 561 -12.85 24.02 -14.78
CA VAL A 561 -12.08 25.11 -14.17
C VAL A 561 -10.63 24.69 -14.11
N THR A 562 -9.71 25.53 -14.55
CA THR A 562 -8.26 25.28 -14.43
C THR A 562 -7.65 26.31 -13.48
N ALA A 563 -7.00 25.84 -12.43
CA ALA A 563 -6.29 26.66 -11.45
C ALA A 563 -4.80 26.31 -11.43
N LEU A 564 -3.99 27.26 -10.98
CA LEU A 564 -2.55 27.07 -10.82
C LEU A 564 -2.20 26.64 -9.40
N VAL A 565 -1.20 25.77 -9.27
CA VAL A 565 -0.67 25.40 -7.95
C VAL A 565 -0.25 26.66 -7.18
N GLY A 566 -0.67 26.76 -5.91
CA GLY A 566 -0.41 27.88 -5.01
C GLY A 566 -1.34 29.08 -5.17
N LYS A 567 -2.11 29.19 -6.25
CA LYS A 567 -3.14 30.25 -6.42
C LYS A 567 -4.50 29.77 -5.90
N SER A 568 -5.47 30.68 -5.73
CA SER A 568 -6.82 30.28 -5.32
C SER A 568 -7.65 29.82 -6.52
N ALA A 569 -8.30 28.67 -6.40
CA ALA A 569 -9.31 28.22 -7.36
C ALA A 569 -10.70 28.73 -6.96
N TYR A 570 -11.55 29.02 -7.95
CA TYR A 570 -12.92 29.48 -7.76
C TYR A 570 -13.86 28.65 -8.63
N LEU A 571 -14.79 27.92 -8.01
CA LEU A 571 -15.78 27.10 -8.69
C LEU A 571 -17.14 27.77 -8.51
N SER A 572 -17.68 28.35 -9.59
CA SER A 572 -18.96 29.07 -9.56
C SER A 572 -20.15 28.10 -9.57
N CYS A 573 -21.24 28.46 -8.90
CA CYS A 573 -22.50 27.74 -9.00
C CYS A 573 -23.70 28.70 -8.85
N LYS A 574 -24.18 29.21 -9.98
CA LYS A 574 -25.35 30.09 -10.02
C LYS A 574 -26.65 29.31 -9.97
N VAL A 575 -27.49 29.59 -8.98
CA VAL A 575 -28.77 28.91 -8.76
C VAL A 575 -29.90 29.93 -8.73
N ARG A 576 -30.78 29.87 -9.74
CA ARG A 576 -31.97 30.74 -9.81
C ARG A 576 -33.14 30.10 -9.09
N ASN A 577 -34.03 30.93 -8.54
CA ASN A 577 -35.24 30.54 -7.79
C ASN A 577 -34.98 29.62 -6.59
N LEU A 578 -33.84 29.78 -5.90
CA LEU A 578 -33.43 28.91 -4.78
C LEU A 578 -34.50 28.80 -3.66
N GLY A 579 -35.25 29.88 -3.40
CA GLY A 579 -36.33 29.89 -2.42
C GLY A 579 -35.82 29.58 -1.00
N ASN A 580 -36.42 28.59 -0.34
CA ASN A 580 -36.00 28.12 0.99
C ASN A 580 -35.05 26.91 0.95
N LYS A 581 -34.46 26.61 -0.22
CA LYS A 581 -33.50 25.50 -0.39
C LYS A 581 -32.08 25.95 -0.10
N THR A 582 -31.21 24.99 0.12
CA THR A 582 -29.79 25.19 0.40
C THR A 582 -28.94 24.65 -0.75
N VAL A 583 -27.82 25.33 -1.00
CA VAL A 583 -26.77 24.86 -1.90
C VAL A 583 -25.64 24.26 -1.08
N SER A 584 -25.14 23.09 -1.46
CA SER A 584 -24.04 22.39 -0.79
C SER A 584 -22.93 22.07 -1.78
N TRP A 585 -21.67 22.14 -1.35
CA TRP A 585 -20.53 21.68 -2.15
C TRP A 585 -19.98 20.36 -1.61
N ILE A 586 -19.81 19.38 -2.50
CA ILE A 586 -19.36 18.02 -2.19
C ILE A 586 -18.15 17.70 -3.07
N ARG A 587 -17.12 17.06 -2.51
CA ARG A 587 -15.94 16.58 -3.24
C ARG A 587 -16.11 15.10 -3.59
N HIS A 588 -16.05 14.72 -4.86
CA HIS A 588 -16.42 13.36 -5.27
C HIS A 588 -15.45 12.25 -4.86
N ARG A 589 -14.14 12.54 -4.81
CA ARG A 589 -13.11 11.49 -4.59
C ARG A 589 -13.30 10.72 -3.27
N ASP A 590 -13.93 11.37 -2.30
CA ASP A 590 -14.14 10.93 -0.92
C ASP A 590 -15.58 11.22 -0.43
N VAL A 591 -16.46 11.66 -1.33
CA VAL A 591 -17.87 12.06 -1.06
C VAL A 591 -17.99 13.03 0.14
N HIS A 592 -16.97 13.85 0.37
CA HIS A 592 -16.90 14.71 1.54
C HIS A 592 -17.67 16.01 1.32
N ILE A 593 -18.64 16.30 2.20
CA ILE A 593 -19.35 17.58 2.21
C ILE A 593 -18.38 18.67 2.67
N LEU A 594 -18.06 19.59 1.78
CA LEU A 594 -17.17 20.72 2.06
C LEU A 594 -17.95 21.83 2.75
N THR A 595 -19.12 22.19 2.22
CA THR A 595 -19.95 23.29 2.72
C THR A 595 -21.45 22.99 2.56
N VAL A 596 -22.26 23.61 3.41
CA VAL A 596 -23.73 23.73 3.23
C VAL A 596 -24.09 25.20 3.45
N GLY A 597 -24.67 25.82 2.43
CA GLY A 597 -24.72 27.28 2.33
C GLY A 597 -23.31 27.87 2.40
N SER A 598 -23.14 28.92 3.21
CA SER A 598 -21.84 29.55 3.50
C SER A 598 -21.09 28.88 4.66
N TYR A 599 -21.65 27.87 5.32
CA TYR A 599 -21.01 27.18 6.44
C TYR A 599 -20.08 26.06 5.96
N THR A 600 -18.86 26.01 6.49
CA THR A 600 -17.83 25.04 6.07
C THR A 600 -17.78 23.88 7.05
N TYR A 601 -17.94 22.65 6.54
CA TYR A 601 -17.97 21.40 7.31
C TYR A 601 -16.62 20.68 7.34
N THR A 602 -15.75 20.92 6.35
CA THR A 602 -14.40 20.34 6.33
C THR A 602 -13.46 21.08 7.28
N SER A 603 -12.51 20.36 7.88
CA SER A 603 -11.47 20.95 8.74
C SER A 603 -10.35 21.64 7.95
N ASP A 604 -10.28 21.44 6.63
CA ASP A 604 -9.32 22.12 5.75
C ASP A 604 -9.77 23.57 5.48
N GLN A 605 -9.20 24.51 6.24
CA GLN A 605 -9.50 25.96 6.23
C GLN A 605 -9.30 26.65 4.87
N ARG A 606 -8.75 25.95 3.86
CA ARG A 606 -8.59 26.47 2.50
C ARG A 606 -9.91 26.51 1.73
N PHE A 607 -10.86 25.63 2.05
CA PHE A 607 -12.16 25.56 1.41
C PHE A 607 -13.12 26.58 2.06
N GLN A 608 -13.79 27.40 1.26
CA GLN A 608 -14.77 28.37 1.73
C GLN A 608 -15.84 28.63 0.67
N ALA A 609 -17.12 28.53 1.02
CA ALA A 609 -18.22 28.92 0.13
C ALA A 609 -18.67 30.36 0.41
N THR A 610 -18.86 31.14 -0.65
CA THR A 610 -19.35 32.52 -0.60
C THR A 610 -20.57 32.67 -1.52
N TYR A 611 -21.63 33.31 -1.03
CA TYR A 611 -22.82 33.62 -1.83
C TYR A 611 -22.79 35.08 -2.30
N HIS A 612 -22.72 35.27 -3.62
CA HIS A 612 -22.75 36.58 -4.26
C HIS A 612 -24.20 36.92 -4.63
N LYS A 613 -24.85 37.71 -3.76
CA LYS A 613 -26.28 38.08 -3.87
C LYS A 613 -26.65 38.74 -5.20
N ASP A 614 -25.75 39.53 -5.78
CA ASP A 614 -26.02 40.29 -7.00
C ASP A 614 -26.05 39.41 -8.26
N THR A 615 -25.46 38.20 -8.18
CA THR A 615 -25.29 37.28 -9.33
C THR A 615 -25.89 35.89 -9.11
N ASP A 616 -26.51 35.65 -7.96
CA ASP A 616 -26.97 34.36 -7.45
C ASP A 616 -25.91 33.23 -7.40
N ASP A 617 -24.64 33.60 -7.27
CA ASP A 617 -23.50 32.66 -7.37
C ASP A 617 -23.04 32.12 -6.00
N TRP A 618 -23.10 30.80 -5.83
CA TRP A 618 -22.56 30.06 -4.69
C TRP A 618 -21.15 29.55 -5.01
N THR A 619 -20.18 30.47 -5.01
CA THR A 619 -18.80 30.15 -5.37
C THR A 619 -18.06 29.43 -4.26
N LEU A 620 -17.48 28.25 -4.55
CA LEU A 620 -16.50 27.57 -3.71
C LEU A 620 -15.10 28.09 -4.04
N GLN A 621 -14.46 28.74 -3.07
CA GLN A 621 -13.05 29.11 -3.11
C GLN A 621 -12.20 27.97 -2.49
N ILE A 622 -11.09 27.63 -3.15
CA ILE A 622 -10.05 26.76 -2.62
C ILE A 622 -8.75 27.56 -2.59
N LYS A 623 -8.34 28.03 -1.42
CA LYS A 623 -7.14 28.84 -1.23
C LYS A 623 -5.88 27.98 -1.38
N TRP A 624 -4.85 28.52 -2.02
CA TRP A 624 -3.56 27.83 -2.24
C TRP A 624 -3.76 26.43 -2.83
N ALA A 625 -4.39 26.35 -3.99
CA ALA A 625 -4.75 25.09 -4.66
C ALA A 625 -3.51 24.21 -4.86
N GLN A 626 -3.64 22.93 -4.58
CA GLN A 626 -2.57 21.95 -4.67
C GLN A 626 -2.91 20.95 -5.77
N LYS A 627 -1.90 20.29 -6.37
CA LYS A 627 -2.14 19.29 -7.42
C LYS A 627 -3.13 18.20 -6.99
N ARG A 628 -3.16 17.88 -5.69
CA ARG A 628 -4.14 16.95 -5.08
C ARG A 628 -5.57 17.47 -5.05
N ASP A 629 -5.84 18.76 -5.15
CA ASP A 629 -7.23 19.29 -5.11
C ASP A 629 -7.96 19.12 -6.45
N ALA A 630 -7.25 18.73 -7.52
CA ALA A 630 -7.85 18.41 -8.81
C ALA A 630 -8.85 17.25 -8.72
N GLY A 631 -9.90 17.31 -9.54
CA GLY A 631 -10.98 16.32 -9.60
C GLY A 631 -12.38 16.94 -9.66
N MET A 632 -13.39 16.09 -9.51
CA MET A 632 -14.80 16.48 -9.63
C MET A 632 -15.38 16.99 -8.30
N TYR A 633 -16.11 18.10 -8.39
CA TYR A 633 -16.87 18.72 -7.32
C TYR A 633 -18.33 18.83 -7.74
N GLU A 634 -19.26 18.57 -6.81
CA GLU A 634 -20.70 18.70 -7.01
C GLU A 634 -21.22 19.90 -6.21
N CYS A 635 -21.91 20.79 -6.92
CA CYS A 635 -22.83 21.75 -6.32
C CYS A 635 -24.23 21.13 -6.32
N GLN A 636 -24.80 20.91 -5.13
CA GLN A 636 -26.08 20.22 -4.93
C GLN A 636 -27.13 21.16 -4.33
N ILE A 637 -28.36 21.11 -4.85
CA ILE A 637 -29.53 21.82 -4.29
C ILE A 637 -30.40 20.81 -3.53
N SER A 638 -30.88 21.19 -2.33
CA SER A 638 -31.75 20.37 -1.47
C SER A 638 -33.22 20.23 -1.94
N THR A 639 -33.41 20.01 -3.24
CA THR A 639 -34.70 19.58 -3.82
C THR A 639 -34.98 18.09 -3.57
N VAL A 640 -36.22 17.67 -3.83
CA VAL A 640 -36.61 16.26 -3.86
C VAL A 640 -37.25 15.99 -5.23
N PRO A 641 -36.60 15.23 -6.14
CA PRO A 641 -35.26 14.66 -6.03
C PRO A 641 -34.15 15.73 -5.98
N ILE A 642 -32.97 15.36 -5.48
CA ILE A 642 -31.80 16.26 -5.45
C ILE A 642 -31.41 16.70 -6.87
N ARG A 643 -30.96 17.94 -7.01
CA ARG A 643 -30.42 18.49 -8.26
C ARG A 643 -28.93 18.77 -8.08
N SER A 644 -28.13 18.30 -9.03
CA SER A 644 -26.66 18.33 -8.97
C SER A 644 -26.07 19.01 -10.21
N PHE A 645 -25.02 19.82 -10.00
CA PHE A 645 -24.20 20.43 -11.04
C PHE A 645 -22.74 20.10 -10.77
N PHE A 646 -22.07 19.51 -11.76
CA PHE A 646 -20.71 18.97 -11.60
C PHE A 646 -19.68 19.91 -12.25
N VAL A 647 -18.63 20.22 -11.50
CA VAL A 647 -17.48 21.05 -11.91
C VAL A 647 -16.20 20.24 -11.74
N ASN A 648 -15.47 20.04 -12.83
CA ASN A 648 -14.15 19.42 -12.83
C ASN A 648 -13.06 20.48 -12.67
N LEU A 649 -12.31 20.41 -11.57
CA LEU A 649 -11.16 21.26 -11.31
C LEU A 649 -9.88 20.57 -11.81
N ASN A 650 -9.18 21.20 -12.73
CA ASN A 650 -7.80 20.87 -13.08
C ASN A 650 -6.86 21.78 -12.27
N VAL A 651 -5.83 21.21 -11.64
CA VAL A 651 -4.77 22.01 -10.99
C VAL A 651 -3.44 21.74 -11.70
N VAL A 652 -2.95 22.76 -12.41
CA VAL A 652 -1.79 22.69 -13.30
C VAL A 652 -0.57 23.41 -12.70
N VAL A 653 0.61 22.96 -13.11
CA VAL A 653 1.90 23.59 -12.84
C VAL A 653 2.41 24.15 -14.17
N PRO A 654 3.09 25.31 -14.22
CA PRO A 654 3.77 25.76 -15.43
C PRO A 654 4.79 24.73 -15.90
N THR A 655 4.79 24.40 -17.19
CA THR A 655 5.69 23.39 -17.78
C THR A 655 6.29 23.88 -19.08
N ALA A 656 7.62 23.81 -19.23
CA ALA A 656 8.27 23.89 -20.53
C ALA A 656 8.27 22.52 -21.23
N ALA A 657 8.27 22.53 -22.56
CA ALA A 657 8.58 21.37 -23.39
C ALA A 657 9.20 21.84 -24.71
N ILE A 658 10.27 21.18 -25.16
CA ILE A 658 10.77 21.36 -26.53
C ILE A 658 9.93 20.48 -27.46
N LEU A 659 9.39 21.05 -28.53
CA LEU A 659 8.49 20.40 -29.46
C LEU A 659 9.29 19.67 -30.55
N GLY A 660 9.22 18.34 -30.56
CA GLY A 660 9.90 17.48 -31.53
C GLY A 660 9.94 16.02 -31.09
N SER A 661 10.61 15.17 -31.86
CA SER A 661 11.05 13.85 -31.37
C SER A 661 12.17 14.01 -30.34
N PRO A 662 12.32 13.08 -29.37
CA PRO A 662 13.42 13.13 -28.40
C PRO A 662 14.80 13.12 -29.05
N ASP A 663 14.93 12.36 -30.15
CA ASP A 663 16.06 12.32 -31.05
C ASP A 663 15.72 13.09 -32.34
N LEU A 664 16.30 14.28 -32.52
CA LEU A 664 16.12 15.04 -33.76
C LEU A 664 17.34 14.88 -34.68
N HIS A 665 17.07 14.42 -35.91
CA HIS A 665 18.06 14.32 -36.97
C HIS A 665 18.00 15.55 -37.89
N VAL A 666 19.17 16.17 -38.09
CA VAL A 666 19.35 17.39 -38.90
C VAL A 666 20.51 17.17 -39.87
N ASP A 667 20.47 17.77 -41.06
CA ASP A 667 21.55 17.65 -42.03
C ASP A 667 22.62 18.74 -41.85
N LYS A 668 23.90 18.39 -42.02
CA LYS A 668 24.99 19.37 -42.01
C LYS A 668 24.75 20.46 -43.06
N GLY A 669 24.86 21.73 -42.64
CA GLY A 669 24.64 22.92 -43.46
C GLY A 669 23.19 23.42 -43.48
N SER A 670 22.24 22.66 -42.95
CA SER A 670 20.84 23.13 -42.81
C SER A 670 20.68 24.08 -41.61
N THR A 671 19.46 24.61 -41.41
CA THR A 671 19.13 25.46 -40.26
C THR A 671 18.37 24.66 -39.21
N ILE A 672 18.92 24.59 -38.00
CA ILE A 672 18.25 24.07 -36.81
C ILE A 672 17.16 25.05 -36.38
N ASN A 673 15.96 24.55 -36.10
CA ASN A 673 14.85 25.31 -35.50
C ASN A 673 14.25 24.50 -34.34
N LEU A 674 14.63 24.84 -33.11
CA LEU A 674 14.07 24.22 -31.91
C LEU A 674 13.02 25.13 -31.29
N THR A 675 11.84 24.57 -31.01
CA THR A 675 10.71 25.33 -30.44
C THR A 675 10.43 24.89 -29.01
N CYS A 676 10.64 25.76 -28.03
CA CYS A 676 10.29 25.54 -26.63
C CYS A 676 8.96 26.22 -26.30
N ALA A 677 7.96 25.46 -25.86
CA ALA A 677 6.65 25.96 -25.49
C ALA A 677 6.45 25.89 -23.97
N VAL A 678 6.23 27.04 -23.33
CA VAL A 678 5.89 27.16 -21.90
C VAL A 678 4.38 27.26 -21.75
N LYS A 679 3.78 26.19 -21.21
CA LYS A 679 2.33 26.05 -21.02
C LYS A 679 1.95 26.26 -19.57
N TYR A 680 0.69 26.67 -19.34
CA TYR A 680 0.10 26.82 -18.02
C TYR A 680 0.85 27.81 -17.10
N SER A 681 1.44 28.86 -17.67
CA SER A 681 2.06 29.94 -16.89
C SER A 681 1.10 31.12 -16.76
N PRO A 682 0.88 31.69 -15.56
CA PRO A 682 -0.04 32.82 -15.37
C PRO A 682 0.43 34.11 -16.04
N GLU A 683 1.75 34.25 -16.19
CA GLU A 683 2.43 35.40 -16.75
C GLU A 683 3.56 34.88 -17.65
N PRO A 684 3.82 35.49 -18.82
CA PRO A 684 4.93 35.10 -19.66
C PRO A 684 6.27 35.13 -18.89
N PRO A 685 7.15 34.12 -19.03
CA PRO A 685 8.49 34.14 -18.46
C PRO A 685 9.21 35.48 -18.66
N ALA A 686 9.93 35.92 -17.63
CA ALA A 686 10.76 37.12 -17.71
C ALA A 686 11.89 36.94 -18.73
N TYR A 687 12.46 35.73 -18.77
CA TYR A 687 13.44 35.26 -19.73
C TYR A 687 13.25 33.76 -19.99
N ILE A 688 13.79 33.29 -21.12
CA ILE A 688 13.95 31.87 -21.46
C ILE A 688 15.38 31.72 -21.98
N PHE A 689 16.22 30.98 -21.25
CA PHE A 689 17.57 30.68 -21.69
C PHE A 689 17.62 29.35 -22.43
N TRP A 690 18.46 29.30 -23.46
CA TRP A 690 18.79 28.08 -24.19
C TRP A 690 20.20 27.62 -23.85
N TYR A 691 20.35 26.32 -23.69
CA TYR A 691 21.60 25.65 -23.31
C TYR A 691 21.97 24.59 -24.34
N HIS A 692 23.27 24.41 -24.54
CA HIS A 692 23.87 23.29 -25.28
C HIS A 692 24.94 22.66 -24.38
N HIS A 693 24.88 21.35 -24.14
CA HIS A 693 25.74 20.65 -23.16
C HIS A 693 25.83 21.33 -21.79
N ASP A 694 24.69 21.85 -21.31
CA ASP A 694 24.54 22.56 -20.04
C ASP A 694 25.30 23.93 -19.94
N GLU A 695 25.89 24.44 -21.04
CA GLU A 695 26.37 25.83 -21.18
C GLU A 695 25.33 26.73 -21.86
N VAL A 696 25.24 28.01 -21.44
CA VAL A 696 24.29 28.98 -22.03
C VAL A 696 24.74 29.35 -23.45
N ILE A 697 23.85 29.21 -24.42
CA ILE A 697 24.12 29.60 -25.81
C ILE A 697 24.20 31.13 -25.90
N SER A 698 25.38 31.65 -26.26
CA SER A 698 25.57 33.08 -26.53
C SER A 698 25.06 33.46 -27.91
N TYR A 699 24.12 34.41 -27.97
CA TYR A 699 23.57 34.94 -29.21
C TYR A 699 24.55 35.88 -29.93
N ASP A 700 25.49 36.47 -29.20
CA ASP A 700 26.58 37.31 -29.71
C ASP A 700 27.83 36.50 -30.11
N SER A 701 27.67 35.20 -30.40
CA SER A 701 28.80 34.32 -30.74
C SER A 701 29.52 34.78 -32.01
N THR A 702 30.86 34.67 -32.02
CA THR A 702 31.72 35.03 -33.16
C THR A 702 31.47 34.22 -34.44
N ARG A 703 30.69 33.14 -34.35
CA ARG A 703 30.23 32.33 -35.49
C ARG A 703 29.15 33.05 -36.32
N GLY A 704 28.30 33.84 -35.68
CA GLY A 704 27.08 34.38 -36.28
C GLY A 704 26.02 33.29 -36.60
N GLY A 705 24.84 33.73 -37.02
CA GLY A 705 23.75 32.82 -37.46
C GLY A 705 22.99 32.11 -36.34
N VAL A 706 23.25 32.41 -35.06
CA VAL A 706 22.45 31.97 -33.91
C VAL A 706 21.49 33.09 -33.51
N SER A 707 20.20 32.79 -33.34
CA SER A 707 19.22 33.76 -32.85
C SER A 707 18.10 33.10 -32.05
N VAL A 708 17.50 33.85 -31.13
CA VAL A 708 16.32 33.43 -30.36
C VAL A 708 15.20 34.43 -30.53
N ILE A 709 14.00 33.93 -30.85
CA ILE A 709 12.76 34.71 -30.94
C ILE A 709 11.83 34.20 -29.85
N THR A 710 11.23 35.08 -29.05
CA THR A 710 10.27 34.69 -28.01
C THR A 710 8.94 35.41 -28.21
N GLU A 711 7.89 34.65 -28.49
CA GLU A 711 6.52 35.12 -28.63
C GLU A 711 5.77 34.91 -27.32
N LYS A 712 5.27 36.02 -26.73
CA LYS A 712 4.53 36.01 -25.47
C LYS A 712 3.03 35.91 -25.72
N GLY A 713 2.37 34.97 -25.05
CA GLY A 713 0.93 34.71 -25.12
C GLY A 713 0.53 33.60 -24.15
N ASP A 714 -0.71 33.11 -24.26
CA ASP A 714 -1.29 32.04 -23.41
C ASP A 714 -0.41 30.78 -23.34
N VAL A 715 0.34 30.51 -24.41
CA VAL A 715 1.51 29.64 -24.42
C VAL A 715 2.67 30.50 -24.90
N THR A 716 3.63 30.79 -24.01
CA THR A 716 4.83 31.54 -24.42
C THR A 716 5.76 30.59 -25.16
N THR A 717 6.16 30.95 -26.37
CA THR A 717 6.94 30.09 -27.26
C THR A 717 8.27 30.75 -27.59
N SER A 718 9.36 30.00 -27.47
CA SER A 718 10.72 30.44 -27.81
C SER A 718 11.27 29.57 -28.93
N TYR A 719 11.76 30.20 -29.98
CA TYR A 719 12.38 29.57 -31.15
C TYR A 719 13.89 29.83 -31.09
N LEU A 720 14.69 28.77 -31.03
CA LEU A 720 16.14 28.82 -31.21
C LEU A 720 16.47 28.43 -32.66
N LEU A 721 17.07 29.37 -33.38
CA LEU A 721 17.49 29.22 -34.77
C LEU A 721 19.01 29.21 -34.86
N ILE A 722 19.61 28.13 -35.38
CA ILE A 722 21.06 28.02 -35.65
C ILE A 722 21.25 27.72 -37.14
N GLN A 723 21.81 28.68 -37.88
CA GLN A 723 22.09 28.58 -39.30
C GLN A 723 23.41 27.83 -39.57
N ASN A 724 23.51 27.19 -40.74
CA ASN A 724 24.71 26.46 -41.18
C ASN A 724 25.20 25.44 -40.13
N ALA A 725 24.33 24.51 -39.75
CA ALA A 725 24.62 23.52 -38.71
C ALA A 725 25.89 22.69 -39.01
N ASP A 726 26.79 22.56 -38.05
CA ASP A 726 28.02 21.76 -38.14
C ASP A 726 28.07 20.74 -36.99
N LEU A 727 28.89 19.70 -37.10
CA LEU A 727 28.94 18.56 -36.17
C LEU A 727 29.13 18.96 -34.69
N ALA A 728 29.75 20.13 -34.44
CA ALA A 728 29.87 20.71 -33.09
C ALA A 728 28.50 21.07 -32.46
N ASP A 729 27.43 21.24 -33.26
CA ASP A 729 26.08 21.56 -32.81
C ASP A 729 25.28 20.32 -32.38
N SER A 730 25.76 19.10 -32.66
CA SER A 730 25.13 17.90 -32.12
C SER A 730 25.21 17.86 -30.59
N GLY A 731 24.31 17.14 -29.94
CA GLY A 731 24.27 16.98 -28.48
C GLY A 731 22.98 17.46 -27.83
N LYS A 732 23.05 17.63 -26.51
CA LYS A 732 21.90 17.93 -25.65
C LYS A 732 21.55 19.42 -25.67
N TYR A 733 20.33 19.75 -26.10
CA TYR A 733 19.75 21.08 -26.01
C TYR A 733 18.76 21.16 -24.85
N SER A 734 18.73 22.29 -24.13
CA SER A 734 17.73 22.53 -23.08
C SER A 734 17.17 23.95 -23.13
N CYS A 735 15.88 24.12 -22.82
CA CYS A 735 15.27 25.43 -22.59
C CYS A 735 14.86 25.60 -21.11
N SER A 736 15.23 26.74 -20.54
CA SER A 736 15.04 27.08 -19.12
C SER A 736 14.31 28.42 -18.99
N PRO A 737 12.98 28.41 -18.79
CA PRO A 737 12.22 29.63 -18.53
C PRO A 737 12.31 30.04 -17.05
N SER A 738 12.15 31.34 -16.78
CA SER A 738 12.23 31.88 -15.41
C SER A 738 11.10 31.43 -14.45
N ASN A 739 10.08 30.73 -14.93
CA ASN A 739 8.88 30.38 -14.14
C ASN A 739 8.28 28.98 -14.41
N ALA A 740 9.05 28.07 -15.01
CA ALA A 740 8.71 26.65 -15.16
C ALA A 740 9.98 25.77 -15.15
N ASP A 741 9.81 24.46 -14.95
CA ASP A 741 10.93 23.51 -14.95
C ASP A 741 11.61 23.41 -16.34
N VAL A 742 12.90 23.06 -16.35
CA VAL A 742 13.73 22.94 -17.56
C VAL A 742 13.32 21.75 -18.42
N ALA A 743 13.25 21.94 -19.74
CA ALA A 743 13.04 20.86 -20.71
C ALA A 743 14.30 20.62 -21.55
N SER A 744 14.62 19.37 -21.86
CA SER A 744 15.80 18.95 -22.63
C SER A 744 15.45 17.96 -23.74
N MET A 745 16.26 17.92 -24.80
CA MET A 745 16.23 16.93 -25.88
C MET A 745 17.63 16.71 -26.46
N ASP A 746 17.84 15.61 -27.19
CA ASP A 746 19.11 15.29 -27.84
C ASP A 746 19.01 15.45 -29.37
N MET A 747 20.04 16.05 -29.98
CA MET A 747 20.11 16.26 -31.43
C MET A 747 21.34 15.57 -32.02
N SER A 748 21.15 14.82 -33.10
CA SER A 748 22.24 14.17 -33.84
C SER A 748 22.26 14.60 -35.30
N LEU A 749 23.37 15.19 -35.76
CA LEU A 749 23.53 15.58 -37.15
C LEU A 749 23.89 14.39 -38.04
N VAL A 750 23.18 14.24 -39.15
CA VAL A 750 23.38 13.17 -40.14
C VAL A 750 24.23 13.70 -41.30
N ARG A 751 25.14 12.86 -41.81
CA ARG A 751 25.89 13.13 -43.04
C ARG A 751 25.20 12.48 -44.24
N ILE A 752 24.52 13.28 -45.07
CA ILE A 752 24.13 12.82 -46.41
C ILE A 752 25.40 12.59 -47.25
N LYS A 753 25.72 11.33 -47.54
CA LYS A 753 26.55 10.99 -48.70
C LYS A 753 25.69 11.12 -49.95
N LEU A 754 25.80 12.24 -50.66
CA LEU A 754 25.28 12.33 -52.03
C LEU A 754 26.11 11.39 -52.92
N LYS A 755 25.58 10.19 -53.15
CA LYS A 755 26.14 9.25 -54.13
C LYS A 755 25.66 9.66 -55.53
N ALA A 756 26.40 10.56 -56.17
CA ALA A 756 26.23 10.83 -57.59
C ALA A 756 26.79 9.63 -58.38
N GLU A 757 25.92 8.71 -58.79
CA GLU A 757 26.26 7.59 -59.65
C GLU A 757 25.66 7.85 -61.04
N LYS A 758 26.54 7.92 -62.04
CA LYS A 758 26.24 8.46 -63.37
C LYS A 758 25.96 7.30 -64.33
N ASP A 759 24.75 6.74 -64.26
CA ASP A 759 24.29 5.78 -65.27
C ASP A 759 23.67 6.51 -66.47
N GLU A 760 24.49 6.71 -67.49
CA GLU A 760 24.03 6.90 -68.86
C GLU A 760 23.53 5.55 -69.40
N ASN A 761 22.21 5.29 -69.38
CA ASN A 761 21.51 4.60 -70.47
C ASN A 761 20.00 4.41 -70.22
N VAL A 762 19.23 4.47 -71.33
CA VAL A 762 17.77 4.22 -71.42
C VAL A 762 16.91 5.23 -70.62
N GLY A 763 15.95 5.94 -71.20
CA GLY A 763 15.18 5.71 -72.42
C GLY A 763 13.70 5.56 -72.05
N GLN A 764 12.88 6.50 -72.52
CA GLN A 764 11.42 6.63 -72.35
C GLN A 764 10.65 5.37 -71.90
N THR A 765 9.80 5.51 -70.87
CA THR A 765 8.35 5.24 -71.02
C THR A 765 7.50 5.86 -69.89
N THR A 766 6.20 5.96 -70.16
CA THR A 766 5.18 6.74 -69.42
C THR A 766 4.49 5.97 -68.29
N LEU A 767 3.83 6.72 -67.39
CA LEU A 767 2.84 6.17 -66.45
C LEU A 767 1.68 5.49 -67.19
N ASP A 768 1.10 4.45 -66.59
CA ASP A 768 -0.34 4.23 -66.63
C ASP A 768 -0.85 3.54 -65.33
N CYS A 769 -2.16 3.55 -65.11
CA CYS A 769 -2.81 3.41 -63.80
C CYS A 769 -3.32 2.00 -63.48
N GLY A 770 -3.45 1.67 -62.18
CA GLY A 770 -4.18 0.46 -61.75
C GLY A 770 -4.19 0.18 -60.25
N THR A 771 -5.32 0.40 -59.59
CA THR A 771 -5.69 -0.15 -58.26
C THR A 771 -6.85 -1.14 -58.43
N PRO A 772 -7.18 -2.07 -57.50
CA PRO A 772 -6.77 -2.11 -56.08
C PRO A 772 -6.41 -3.50 -55.49
N ALA A 773 -6.10 -3.48 -54.18
CA ALA A 773 -6.25 -4.54 -53.17
C ALA A 773 -5.05 -5.47 -52.81
N GLN A 774 -4.86 -5.57 -51.48
CA GLN A 774 -4.22 -6.62 -50.68
C GLN A 774 -2.71 -6.91 -50.82
N SER A 775 -1.97 -6.40 -49.81
CA SER A 775 -1.07 -7.17 -48.92
C SER A 775 -0.08 -8.16 -49.55
N CYS A 776 1.17 -7.71 -49.73
CA CYS A 776 2.35 -8.57 -49.65
C CYS A 776 3.27 -8.15 -48.50
N ARG A 777 3.53 -9.05 -47.56
CA ARG A 777 4.64 -8.95 -46.60
C ARG A 777 5.91 -9.51 -47.23
N LEU A 778 7.03 -8.82 -47.06
CA LEU A 778 8.37 -9.42 -46.94
C LEU A 778 9.16 -8.51 -45.98
N ASN A 779 9.39 -8.97 -44.75
CA ASN A 779 10.57 -9.76 -44.33
C ASN A 779 11.82 -8.89 -44.23
N VAL A 780 12.00 -8.32 -43.04
CA VAL A 780 13.29 -7.78 -42.58
C VAL A 780 14.28 -8.94 -42.53
N ILE A 781 15.35 -8.85 -43.32
CA ILE A 781 16.52 -9.71 -43.20
C ILE A 781 17.55 -8.98 -42.34
N ASN A 782 18.23 -9.73 -41.48
CA ASN A 782 19.22 -9.26 -40.52
C ASN A 782 20.22 -8.24 -41.10
N MET A 783 20.53 -7.21 -40.31
CA MET A 783 21.83 -6.55 -40.39
C MET A 783 22.65 -6.94 -39.17
N GLU A 784 23.79 -7.57 -39.43
CA GLU A 784 24.89 -7.66 -38.47
C GLU A 784 25.44 -6.25 -38.23
N LEU A 785 25.75 -5.95 -36.98
CA LEU A 785 26.53 -4.76 -36.60
C LEU A 785 27.99 -5.20 -36.47
N ASP A 786 28.86 -4.61 -37.29
CA ASP A 786 30.30 -4.75 -37.13
C ASP A 786 30.95 -3.36 -37.26
N GLN A 787 31.72 -3.00 -36.23
CA GLN A 787 32.48 -1.75 -35.97
C GLN A 787 31.68 -0.47 -35.64
#